data_AF-A0A1W9QU83-F1
#
_entry.id   AF-A0A1W9QU83-F1
#
_cell.length_a   1.000
_cell.length_b   1.000
_cell.length_c   1.000
_cell.angle_alpha   90.00
_cell.angle_beta   90.00
_cell.angle_gamma   90.00
#
_symmetry.space_group_name_H-M   'P 1'
#
loop_
_entity.id
_entity.type
_entity.pdbx_description
1 polymer ?
#
loop_
_entity_poly.entity_id
_entity_poly.type
_entity_poly.pdbx_seq_one_letter_code
_entity_poly.pdbx_strand_id
1 'polypeptide(L)'
;MESYHLKRQNFVVLDGNHLPTETYGIKVRPHDGDTTVYVQYEGDNDELTLTPGATVQLNWQEDKFVEMRDIHLAPGYYYFEMYRISGNMDVDMAFFSSTDGNYYSRIWDADYISENYGNTKESFVVDITEEDDYGICFFLKERGTGNGMIGIKIDEAFIWTGDVSNNWHDPDNWVGHIVPNAASKVVIGDGPNDPRITGSDAVCGTLNIQGNGNLRIMDHNLTINNNLNLYGDLYILNTDSRISCYGDVLAVRYSYLEMTEGSGMYVHGDWTFDTDIILNLNHGFVNFTGDENSLIYIKSDDCRFFDLKVTKTDGAFAAFDMCPGGVYPLRIGGAFQIEPGAIYIGYSMNPTILDGTYLAYIGSQVTFPNGKITFNHPGPGGPGVYSSPGSYFNNVEINVEDWVVLSSDIEIRGNLTISDGVLKANGHDIYIKGSWTNNSGFNHGNARVIFTGSLTQQVNGENFYELEIDKFNGELRFHENYTSVQHLDWTQGTIRVNGGEFEAFDLLDNGIYGNYILTAGQIDLHQGTGSGEFIDLNGSLEITGGVMNIHGGVDDSYWPYSSDASLTMSDGVLDFRNRGIRVYDYSVHNFTENITGGTIRISQGLDVENDTFTPTGGTVFFYNYDDDAEIDVNEGSNLFNLTMDKSSKSPEALASTLTAVGTLNINGDFTIDGGNFEAPGEMYIAGNFNNNLTPAHFDELVGNVIFDGEMDIVYPEDEIFYNLTIDKNDASVVLPEGQTISVTKILTVDNGQLICNPGSSLLIDGGVSVNNGGGLYLPGGGGDAITVTSLSKGDYVFDVNAGGQIAAENVEFSNMDTDGVNIHSGAYLPGDWIFKNCTFKDGALGGTLITWDNGADIVIYDAVFPTNTTGSTYNVTKNADNGYLHFDNATGDFAGEAFENDLYDRVNWEYVPPFTFPFLETWDSGSFETNRWTATGENWAVNNNIGNPEPSAKFSYSPRVFDYNLDLRTHFFDATDYETVILSYDILFDEYQSQTVEELFVRVVFENGDFYTVATYDNQGGGFGWTSETFDVSGYVAGEIFKVFFRAHGQDSWYLNGWYIDNISLSGELPAPGDLSGKVYDETTNELLVGAFVQIEGTAFSATTNSLGKYLIEDIPPGNYDVTASFDGYGPKTNFEVEVHSGGTGQSSFYLPAIPPSYCTEALYTAGCDEGDGLDDFILVDIQNLGSGCSPGGYGDFTFLTTDLAKGYMYPLEIMSNYQNQFVSVWIDFNDNLEFEEG
;
A
#
# COMPACT_ATOMS: atom_id res chain seq x y z
N MET A 1 -31.78 22.25 -18.56
CA MET A 1 -31.51 23.66 -18.91
C MET A 1 -32.59 24.10 -19.88
N GLU A 2 -33.25 25.22 -19.57
CA GLU A 2 -34.27 25.83 -20.40
C GLU A 2 -33.67 26.40 -21.69
N SER A 3 -34.17 26.00 -22.85
CA SER A 3 -33.96 26.72 -24.13
C SER A 3 -35.27 26.90 -24.88
N TYR A 4 -36.29 27.37 -24.17
CA TYR A 4 -37.45 28.03 -24.79
C TYR A 4 -37.14 29.52 -25.02
N HIS A 5 -36.19 29.82 -25.91
CA HIS A 5 -35.78 31.21 -26.18
C HIS A 5 -36.30 31.79 -27.51
N LEU A 6 -37.52 31.43 -27.94
CA LEU A 6 -38.24 32.19 -28.99
C LEU A 6 -39.73 32.46 -28.70
N LYS A 7 -40.26 32.10 -27.53
CA LYS A 7 -41.70 32.23 -27.23
C LYS A 7 -42.25 33.66 -27.07
N ARG A 8 -41.49 34.74 -27.33
CA ARG A 8 -41.95 36.12 -27.04
C ARG A 8 -41.45 37.22 -27.99
N GLN A 9 -41.40 36.99 -29.31
CA GLN A 9 -41.36 38.11 -30.24
C GLN A 9 -42.79 38.47 -30.69
N ASN A 10 -43.29 39.63 -30.27
CA ASN A 10 -44.54 40.20 -30.79
C ASN A 10 -44.15 41.24 -31.85
N PHE A 11 -44.61 41.07 -33.08
CA PHE A 11 -44.58 42.11 -34.11
C PHE A 11 -46.00 42.58 -34.41
N VAL A 12 -46.13 43.65 -35.17
CA VAL A 12 -47.43 44.17 -35.61
C VAL A 12 -47.37 44.32 -37.11
N VAL A 13 -48.29 43.69 -37.83
CA VAL A 13 -48.50 43.89 -39.27
C VAL A 13 -49.75 44.76 -39.45
N LEU A 14 -49.65 45.79 -40.28
CA LEU A 14 -50.72 46.72 -40.62
C LEU A 14 -50.90 46.68 -42.14
N ASP A 15 -52.04 46.17 -42.61
CA ASP A 15 -52.44 46.18 -44.02
C ASP A 15 -52.65 47.63 -44.54
N GLY A 16 -52.16 47.88 -45.75
CA GLY A 16 -52.19 49.15 -46.48
C GLY A 16 -53.58 49.62 -46.92
N ASN A 17 -54.63 48.80 -46.87
CA ASN A 17 -55.93 49.18 -47.44
C ASN A 17 -56.78 50.12 -46.53
N HIS A 18 -56.35 50.42 -45.29
CA HIS A 18 -57.19 51.15 -44.32
C HIS A 18 -56.57 52.36 -43.61
N LEU A 19 -55.31 52.75 -43.89
CA LEU A 19 -54.68 53.94 -43.29
C LEU A 19 -53.78 54.72 -44.29
N PRO A 20 -53.47 56.02 -44.06
CA PRO A 20 -52.66 56.86 -44.96
C PRO A 20 -51.19 56.43 -45.05
N THR A 21 -50.56 56.76 -46.19
CA THR A 21 -49.22 56.35 -46.67
C THR A 21 -48.02 56.59 -45.76
N GLU A 22 -48.20 57.22 -44.61
CA GLU A 22 -47.13 57.66 -43.71
C GLU A 22 -47.00 56.78 -42.44
N THR A 23 -47.73 55.65 -42.36
CA THR A 23 -47.84 54.84 -41.13
C THR A 23 -47.73 53.32 -41.30
N TYR A 24 -47.19 52.84 -42.42
CA TYR A 24 -47.00 51.39 -42.66
C TYR A 24 -45.68 50.92 -42.09
N GLY A 25 -45.67 49.91 -41.23
CA GLY A 25 -44.41 49.32 -40.81
C GLY A 25 -44.52 48.30 -39.69
N ILE A 26 -43.57 47.38 -39.68
CA ILE A 26 -43.43 46.35 -38.65
C ILE A 26 -42.70 46.95 -37.44
N LYS A 27 -43.34 46.88 -36.26
CA LYS A 27 -42.68 47.21 -34.99
C LYS A 27 -42.32 45.92 -34.23
N VAL A 28 -41.05 45.55 -34.25
CA VAL A 28 -40.52 44.42 -33.47
C VAL A 28 -40.21 44.89 -32.04
N ARG A 29 -40.63 44.17 -30.99
CA ARG A 29 -40.15 44.44 -29.61
C ARG A 29 -38.83 43.70 -29.35
N PRO A 30 -37.84 44.33 -28.67
CA PRO A 30 -36.58 43.66 -28.35
C PRO A 30 -36.80 42.64 -27.23
N HIS A 31 -35.96 41.58 -27.24
CA HIS A 31 -35.83 40.66 -26.11
C HIS A 31 -35.08 41.35 -24.95
N ASP A 32 -35.19 40.81 -23.73
CA ASP A 32 -34.57 41.37 -22.53
C ASP A 32 -33.04 41.44 -22.71
N GLY A 33 -32.50 42.64 -22.88
CA GLY A 33 -31.07 42.90 -23.08
C GLY A 33 -30.73 43.79 -24.28
N ASP A 34 -31.62 43.94 -25.26
CA ASP A 34 -31.37 44.77 -26.45
C ASP A 34 -31.87 46.23 -26.27
N THR A 35 -31.05 47.21 -26.62
CA THR A 35 -31.34 48.66 -26.45
C THR A 35 -31.88 49.36 -27.70
N THR A 36 -32.01 48.64 -28.83
CA THR A 36 -32.39 49.23 -30.14
C THR A 36 -33.55 48.46 -30.78
N VAL A 37 -34.54 49.21 -31.28
CA VAL A 37 -35.70 48.68 -32.00
C VAL A 37 -35.57 49.02 -33.48
N TYR A 38 -35.64 48.03 -34.35
CA TYR A 38 -35.70 48.23 -35.80
C TYR A 38 -37.16 48.30 -36.25
N VAL A 39 -37.50 49.35 -36.98
CA VAL A 39 -38.81 49.52 -37.63
C VAL A 39 -38.54 49.57 -39.12
N GLN A 40 -39.07 48.59 -39.87
CA GLN A 40 -39.08 48.65 -41.33
C GLN A 40 -40.44 49.22 -41.76
N TYR A 41 -40.41 50.31 -42.51
CA TYR A 41 -41.59 50.93 -43.12
C TYR A 41 -41.72 50.42 -44.55
N GLU A 42 -42.96 50.17 -45.01
CA GLU A 42 -43.24 49.95 -46.43
C GLU A 42 -43.11 51.29 -47.17
N GLY A 43 -42.25 51.33 -48.18
CA GLY A 43 -42.16 52.43 -49.13
C GLY A 43 -42.85 52.10 -50.45
N ASP A 44 -43.09 53.11 -51.29
CA ASP A 44 -43.77 53.02 -52.60
C ASP A 44 -43.11 52.04 -53.63
N ASN A 45 -42.05 51.30 -53.26
CA ASN A 45 -41.32 50.34 -54.12
C ASN A 45 -41.23 48.91 -53.50
N ASP A 46 -42.00 48.59 -52.45
CA ASP A 46 -41.95 47.30 -51.75
C ASP A 46 -42.94 46.22 -52.30
N GLU A 47 -43.61 46.50 -53.41
CA GLU A 47 -44.45 45.52 -54.13
C GLU A 47 -43.57 44.42 -54.76
N LEU A 48 -43.76 43.17 -54.32
CA LEU A 48 -43.10 41.99 -54.86
C LEU A 48 -43.94 41.40 -55.99
N THR A 49 -43.65 41.79 -57.22
CA THR A 49 -44.28 41.17 -58.39
C THR A 49 -43.74 39.76 -58.59
N LEU A 50 -44.49 38.75 -58.16
CA LEU A 50 -44.25 37.35 -58.50
C LEU A 50 -45.18 36.95 -59.64
N THR A 51 -44.62 36.43 -60.73
CA THR A 51 -45.39 35.80 -61.81
C THR A 51 -45.21 34.29 -61.71
N PRO A 52 -46.27 33.47 -61.87
CA PRO A 52 -46.16 32.02 -61.87
C PRO A 52 -45.01 31.51 -62.78
N GLY A 53 -44.10 30.73 -62.23
CA GLY A 53 -42.92 30.18 -62.92
C GLY A 53 -41.70 31.10 -62.99
N ALA A 54 -41.76 32.33 -62.46
CA ALA A 54 -40.61 33.24 -62.35
C ALA A 54 -40.04 33.25 -60.91
N THR A 55 -38.71 33.29 -60.80
CA THR A 55 -38.02 33.45 -59.51
C THR A 55 -37.61 34.89 -59.31
N VAL A 56 -37.94 35.45 -58.14
CA VAL A 56 -37.43 36.73 -57.65
C VAL A 56 -36.41 36.49 -56.55
N GLN A 57 -35.33 37.27 -56.54
CA GLN A 57 -34.24 37.14 -55.57
C GLN A 57 -34.25 38.34 -54.62
N LEU A 58 -34.13 38.09 -53.32
CA LEU A 58 -33.99 39.12 -52.29
C LEU A 58 -32.63 39.00 -51.62
N ASN A 59 -31.98 40.15 -51.41
CA ASN A 59 -30.72 40.25 -50.67
C ASN A 59 -31.03 40.44 -49.19
N TRP A 60 -30.52 39.53 -48.37
CA TRP A 60 -30.60 39.62 -46.92
C TRP A 60 -29.30 40.23 -46.36
N GLN A 61 -29.43 41.25 -45.51
CA GLN A 61 -28.29 41.91 -44.85
C GLN A 61 -28.15 41.38 -43.42
N GLU A 62 -26.92 41.34 -42.90
CA GLU A 62 -26.55 40.77 -41.60
C GLU A 62 -27.33 41.34 -40.39
N ASP A 63 -27.83 42.58 -40.49
CA ASP A 63 -28.60 43.28 -39.46
C ASP A 63 -30.13 43.18 -39.62
N LYS A 64 -30.60 42.53 -40.68
CA LYS A 64 -32.03 42.36 -40.99
C LYS A 64 -32.58 41.09 -40.33
N PHE A 65 -33.70 41.22 -39.61
CA PHE A 65 -34.34 40.09 -38.91
C PHE A 65 -35.67 39.66 -39.52
N VAL A 66 -36.34 40.59 -40.20
CA VAL A 66 -37.63 40.39 -40.87
C VAL A 66 -37.67 41.27 -42.11
N GLU A 67 -38.35 40.80 -43.15
CA GLU A 67 -38.61 41.54 -44.39
C GLU A 67 -40.03 41.23 -44.85
N MET A 68 -40.82 42.27 -45.13
CA MET A 68 -42.18 42.13 -45.62
C MET A 68 -42.33 42.74 -47.01
N ARG A 69 -43.26 42.17 -47.78
CA ARG A 69 -43.58 42.55 -49.15
C ARG A 69 -45.08 42.44 -49.38
N ASP A 70 -45.61 43.38 -50.15
CA ASP A 70 -46.93 43.26 -50.74
C ASP A 70 -46.84 42.37 -51.97
N ILE A 71 -47.80 41.47 -52.12
CA ILE A 71 -47.94 40.65 -53.31
C ILE A 71 -49.38 40.70 -53.82
N HIS A 72 -49.54 41.26 -55.02
CA HIS A 72 -50.82 41.27 -55.70
C HIS A 72 -51.13 39.88 -56.25
N LEU A 73 -52.27 39.29 -55.86
CA LEU A 73 -52.69 37.97 -56.33
C LEU A 73 -54.16 38.01 -56.79
N ALA A 74 -54.40 37.48 -57.99
CA ALA A 74 -55.75 37.22 -58.48
C ALA A 74 -56.29 35.89 -57.91
N PRO A 75 -57.63 35.67 -57.90
CA PRO A 75 -58.23 34.45 -57.41
C PRO A 75 -57.63 33.21 -58.07
N GLY A 76 -57.17 32.27 -57.24
CA GLY A 76 -56.43 31.10 -57.68
C GLY A 76 -55.62 30.48 -56.54
N TYR A 77 -55.06 29.32 -56.81
CA TYR A 77 -54.21 28.61 -55.86
C TYR A 77 -52.73 28.76 -56.23
N TYR A 78 -51.92 29.17 -55.26
CA TYR A 78 -50.50 29.44 -55.46
C TYR A 78 -49.66 28.57 -54.54
N TYR A 79 -48.66 27.90 -55.10
CA TYR A 79 -47.61 27.24 -54.34
C TYR A 79 -46.44 28.20 -54.19
N PHE A 80 -46.21 28.68 -52.98
CA PHE A 80 -45.05 29.50 -52.64
C PHE A 80 -43.87 28.60 -52.32
N GLU A 81 -42.73 28.85 -52.93
CA GLU A 81 -41.46 28.19 -52.60
C GLU A 81 -40.39 29.27 -52.36
N MET A 82 -39.76 29.21 -51.19
CA MET A 82 -38.59 29.99 -50.85
C MET A 82 -37.41 29.05 -50.63
N TYR A 83 -36.24 29.44 -51.12
CA TYR A 83 -35.02 28.68 -50.94
C TYR A 83 -33.81 29.60 -50.83
N ARG A 84 -32.78 29.11 -50.14
CA ARG A 84 -31.52 29.82 -49.98
C ARG A 84 -30.69 29.75 -51.26
N ILE A 85 -30.20 30.89 -51.74
CA ILE A 85 -29.25 30.98 -52.87
C ILE A 85 -27.81 31.05 -52.35
N SER A 86 -27.56 31.80 -51.27
CA SER A 86 -26.24 31.93 -50.62
C SER A 86 -26.33 32.47 -49.18
N GLY A 87 -25.30 32.27 -48.37
CA GLY A 87 -25.28 32.63 -46.93
C GLY A 87 -25.63 31.43 -46.04
N ASN A 88 -25.53 31.55 -44.71
CA ASN A 88 -25.87 30.48 -43.74
C ASN A 88 -27.08 30.86 -42.87
N MET A 89 -28.11 31.38 -43.51
CA MET A 89 -29.29 31.96 -42.85
C MET A 89 -30.46 30.97 -42.85
N ASP A 90 -31.09 30.82 -41.69
CA ASP A 90 -32.35 30.09 -41.50
C ASP A 90 -33.52 31.08 -41.58
N VAL A 91 -34.12 31.19 -42.77
CA VAL A 91 -35.19 32.15 -43.09
C VAL A 91 -36.49 31.37 -43.24
N ASP A 92 -37.51 31.80 -42.51
CA ASP A 92 -38.88 31.28 -42.51
C ASP A 92 -39.81 32.22 -43.31
N MET A 93 -41.01 31.75 -43.68
CA MET A 93 -41.97 32.50 -44.50
C MET A 93 -43.41 32.40 -43.97
N ALA A 94 -44.11 33.53 -43.90
CA ALA A 94 -45.50 33.64 -43.45
C ALA A 94 -46.32 34.51 -44.42
N PHE A 95 -47.61 34.21 -44.57
CA PHE A 95 -48.55 34.85 -45.48
C PHE A 95 -49.79 35.34 -44.73
N PHE A 96 -50.19 36.57 -45.01
CA PHE A 96 -51.27 37.28 -44.33
C PHE A 96 -52.30 37.80 -45.34
N SER A 97 -53.57 37.58 -45.04
CA SER A 97 -54.75 38.06 -45.77
C SER A 97 -55.04 39.54 -45.48
N SER A 98 -55.66 40.20 -46.45
CA SER A 98 -56.02 41.63 -46.45
C SER A 98 -57.52 41.90 -46.30
N THR A 99 -58.37 40.85 -46.36
CA THR A 99 -59.81 41.00 -46.67
C THR A 99 -60.68 41.60 -45.55
N ASP A 100 -60.16 41.75 -44.33
CA ASP A 100 -60.99 42.09 -43.15
C ASP A 100 -60.55 43.35 -42.38
N GLY A 101 -59.47 44.03 -42.79
CA GLY A 101 -58.90 45.15 -42.03
C GLY A 101 -58.38 44.76 -40.64
N ASN A 102 -57.94 43.50 -40.49
CA ASN A 102 -57.49 42.92 -39.22
C ASN A 102 -56.09 43.42 -38.80
N TYR A 103 -55.88 43.48 -37.48
CA TYR A 103 -54.60 43.80 -36.85
C TYR A 103 -53.92 42.51 -36.40
N TYR A 104 -52.81 42.14 -37.03
CA TYR A 104 -52.05 40.93 -36.67
C TYR A 104 -50.92 41.31 -35.71
N SER A 105 -50.82 40.59 -34.59
CA SER A 105 -49.93 40.93 -33.47
C SER A 105 -48.83 39.90 -33.20
N ARG A 106 -48.86 38.78 -33.96
CA ARG A 106 -47.95 37.63 -33.85
C ARG A 106 -47.81 36.95 -35.21
N ILE A 107 -46.70 36.23 -35.42
CA ILE A 107 -46.51 35.41 -36.62
C ILE A 107 -47.50 34.28 -36.73
N TRP A 108 -47.91 33.74 -35.58
CA TRP A 108 -48.93 32.71 -35.50
C TRP A 108 -50.35 33.21 -35.80
N ASP A 109 -50.51 34.51 -36.08
CA ASP A 109 -51.76 35.04 -36.61
C ASP A 109 -51.79 35.01 -38.16
N ALA A 110 -50.71 34.51 -38.82
CA ALA A 110 -50.65 34.33 -40.27
C ALA A 110 -51.67 33.31 -40.77
N ASP A 111 -52.22 33.55 -41.97
CA ASP A 111 -53.13 32.62 -42.65
C ASP A 111 -52.39 31.37 -43.12
N TYR A 112 -51.14 31.52 -43.55
CA TYR A 112 -50.25 30.40 -43.89
C TYR A 112 -48.83 30.67 -43.40
N ILE A 113 -48.14 29.65 -42.93
CA ILE A 113 -46.77 29.79 -42.42
C ILE A 113 -45.95 28.52 -42.67
N SER A 114 -44.66 28.68 -42.98
CA SER A 114 -43.66 27.62 -43.13
C SER A 114 -42.45 27.98 -42.27
N GLU A 115 -42.12 27.11 -41.30
CA GLU A 115 -41.04 27.29 -40.31
C GLU A 115 -40.15 26.03 -40.19
N ASN A 116 -39.60 25.51 -41.29
CA ASN A 116 -38.74 24.32 -41.18
C ASN A 116 -37.45 24.64 -40.40
N TYR A 117 -36.73 23.59 -39.98
CA TYR A 117 -35.51 23.74 -39.19
C TYR A 117 -34.28 23.56 -40.08
N GLY A 118 -33.43 24.59 -40.15
CA GLY A 118 -32.19 24.56 -40.93
C GLY A 118 -32.35 25.13 -42.35
N ASN A 119 -31.31 25.01 -43.19
CA ASN A 119 -31.28 25.65 -44.51
C ASN A 119 -32.17 24.96 -45.58
N THR A 120 -33.29 24.36 -45.20
CA THR A 120 -34.22 23.69 -46.12
C THR A 120 -35.04 24.72 -46.90
N LYS A 121 -35.82 24.25 -47.88
CA LYS A 121 -36.72 25.11 -48.64
C LYS A 121 -38.03 25.30 -47.86
N GLU A 122 -38.52 26.53 -47.78
CA GLU A 122 -39.82 26.83 -47.21
C GLU A 122 -40.89 26.80 -48.29
N SER A 123 -42.05 26.25 -47.99
CA SER A 123 -43.17 26.28 -48.93
C SER A 123 -44.52 26.15 -48.26
N PHE A 124 -45.51 26.84 -48.79
CA PHE A 124 -46.91 26.65 -48.44
C PHE A 124 -47.80 26.86 -49.66
N VAL A 125 -49.05 26.42 -49.57
CA VAL A 125 -50.06 26.59 -50.61
C VAL A 125 -51.10 27.56 -50.10
N VAL A 126 -51.41 28.58 -50.88
CA VAL A 126 -52.41 29.59 -50.56
C VAL A 126 -53.60 29.47 -51.50
N ASP A 127 -54.80 29.59 -50.95
CA ASP A 127 -56.06 29.76 -51.70
C ASP A 127 -56.44 31.25 -51.72
N ILE A 128 -56.39 31.86 -52.89
CA ILE A 128 -56.79 33.26 -53.09
C ILE A 128 -58.21 33.25 -53.65
N THR A 129 -59.15 33.76 -52.86
CA THR A 129 -60.58 33.77 -53.23
C THR A 129 -61.05 35.12 -53.76
N GLU A 130 -60.32 36.20 -53.46
CA GLU A 130 -60.57 37.56 -53.93
C GLU A 130 -59.27 38.17 -54.47
N GLU A 131 -59.34 38.99 -55.52
CA GLU A 131 -58.16 39.70 -56.06
C GLU A 131 -57.78 40.82 -55.10
N ASP A 132 -56.60 40.73 -54.47
CA ASP A 132 -56.13 41.74 -53.52
C ASP A 132 -54.60 41.75 -53.40
N ASP A 133 -54.08 42.74 -52.68
CA ASP A 133 -52.70 42.82 -52.24
C ASP A 133 -52.55 42.11 -50.89
N TYR A 134 -51.77 41.02 -50.87
CA TYR A 134 -51.54 40.20 -49.70
C TYR A 134 -50.16 40.50 -49.09
N GLY A 135 -50.03 40.28 -47.78
CA GLY A 135 -48.77 40.48 -47.08
C GLY A 135 -47.95 39.19 -47.00
N ILE A 136 -46.73 39.17 -47.54
CA ILE A 136 -45.78 38.07 -47.33
C ILE A 136 -44.59 38.52 -46.48
N CYS A 137 -44.31 37.77 -45.43
CA CYS A 137 -43.30 38.05 -44.42
C CYS A 137 -42.22 36.97 -44.43
N PHE A 138 -40.96 37.40 -44.48
CA PHE A 138 -39.77 36.56 -44.37
C PHE A 138 -39.06 36.91 -43.06
N PHE A 139 -38.62 35.93 -42.27
CA PHE A 139 -38.05 36.20 -40.95
C PHE A 139 -36.98 35.19 -40.56
N LEU A 140 -36.00 35.63 -39.76
CA LEU A 140 -34.97 34.74 -39.23
C LEU A 140 -35.40 34.08 -37.93
N LYS A 141 -35.00 32.82 -37.76
CA LYS A 141 -35.14 32.09 -36.49
C LYS A 141 -34.11 32.54 -35.45
N GLU A 142 -32.87 32.82 -35.88
CA GLU A 142 -31.76 33.23 -35.01
C GLU A 142 -31.00 34.46 -35.55
N ARG A 143 -30.42 35.27 -34.65
CA ARG A 143 -29.66 36.48 -35.02
C ARG A 143 -28.20 36.12 -35.35
N GLY A 144 -27.66 36.63 -36.47
CA GLY A 144 -26.21 36.64 -36.73
C GLY A 144 -25.68 35.70 -37.82
N THR A 145 -26.44 35.44 -38.88
CA THR A 145 -26.09 34.46 -39.92
C THR A 145 -25.33 35.03 -41.14
N GLY A 146 -24.92 36.31 -41.09
CA GLY A 146 -24.18 37.00 -42.16
C GLY A 146 -25.06 37.45 -43.33
N ASN A 147 -24.48 38.14 -44.32
CA ASN A 147 -25.19 38.52 -45.56
C ASN A 147 -25.52 37.28 -46.40
N GLY A 148 -26.69 37.27 -47.05
CA GLY A 148 -27.08 36.18 -47.94
C GLY A 148 -28.14 36.56 -48.97
N MET A 149 -28.60 35.58 -49.74
CA MET A 149 -29.63 35.76 -50.78
C MET A 149 -30.66 34.65 -50.68
N ILE A 150 -31.93 35.01 -50.75
CA ILE A 150 -33.07 34.09 -50.84
C ILE A 150 -33.73 34.22 -52.22
N GLY A 151 -34.17 33.08 -52.76
CA GLY A 151 -34.98 33.00 -53.97
C GLY A 151 -36.42 32.65 -53.59
N ILE A 152 -37.37 33.39 -54.14
CA ILE A 152 -38.81 33.19 -53.92
C ILE A 152 -39.46 33.00 -55.29
N LYS A 153 -40.35 32.01 -55.39
CA LYS A 153 -41.19 31.82 -56.57
C LYS A 153 -42.58 31.37 -56.17
N ILE A 154 -43.54 31.68 -57.04
CA ILE A 154 -44.87 31.08 -57.00
C ILE A 154 -45.03 30.19 -58.23
N ASP A 155 -45.60 29.02 -58.05
CA ASP A 155 -46.00 28.10 -59.12
C ASP A 155 -47.50 27.76 -58.96
N GLU A 156 -48.15 27.32 -60.04
CA GLU A 156 -49.52 26.80 -59.96
C GLU A 156 -49.50 25.43 -59.26
N ALA A 157 -50.28 25.29 -58.18
CA ALA A 157 -50.41 24.04 -57.44
C ALA A 157 -51.35 23.06 -58.17
N PHE A 158 -50.96 21.79 -58.26
CA PHE A 158 -51.85 20.71 -58.75
C PHE A 158 -52.69 20.20 -57.59
N ILE A 159 -53.86 20.81 -57.38
CA ILE A 159 -54.73 20.52 -56.24
C ILE A 159 -55.78 19.48 -56.61
N TRP A 160 -55.92 18.51 -55.71
CA TRP A 160 -57.02 17.57 -55.74
C TRP A 160 -58.32 18.24 -55.29
N THR A 161 -59.32 18.35 -56.16
CA THR A 161 -60.68 18.79 -55.79
C THR A 161 -61.58 17.62 -55.44
N GLY A 162 -61.41 16.47 -56.11
CA GLY A 162 -62.19 15.26 -55.84
C GLY A 162 -63.69 15.38 -56.15
N ASP A 163 -64.11 16.38 -56.93
CA ASP A 163 -65.52 16.69 -57.17
C ASP A 163 -66.30 15.60 -57.92
N VAL A 164 -65.63 14.81 -58.75
CA VAL A 164 -66.26 13.84 -59.66
C VAL A 164 -66.16 12.42 -59.12
N SER A 165 -64.97 12.01 -58.67
CA SER A 165 -64.70 10.65 -58.23
C SER A 165 -63.49 10.60 -57.30
N ASN A 166 -63.12 9.41 -56.84
CA ASN A 166 -61.89 9.19 -56.07
C ASN A 166 -60.70 8.80 -56.96
N ASN A 167 -60.83 8.75 -58.29
CA ASN A 167 -59.77 8.24 -59.15
C ASN A 167 -58.71 9.31 -59.46
N TRP A 168 -57.44 9.08 -59.05
CA TRP A 168 -56.30 9.97 -59.36
C TRP A 168 -56.20 10.34 -60.84
N HIS A 169 -56.55 9.40 -61.73
CA HIS A 169 -56.40 9.55 -63.18
C HIS A 169 -57.58 10.20 -63.88
N ASP A 170 -58.60 10.63 -63.13
CA ASP A 170 -59.71 11.40 -63.66
C ASP A 170 -59.32 12.89 -63.69
N PRO A 171 -59.10 13.48 -64.89
CA PRO A 171 -58.66 14.87 -64.99
C PRO A 171 -59.63 15.83 -64.31
N ASP A 172 -60.93 15.50 -64.24
CA ASP A 172 -61.96 16.37 -63.66
C ASP A 172 -61.91 16.43 -62.12
N ASN A 173 -61.06 15.64 -61.47
CA ASN A 173 -60.77 15.76 -60.03
C ASN A 173 -59.61 16.70 -59.71
N TRP A 174 -58.97 17.30 -60.71
CA TRP A 174 -57.82 18.19 -60.55
C TRP A 174 -58.18 19.61 -61.00
N VAL A 175 -57.67 20.61 -60.26
CA VAL A 175 -57.70 22.00 -60.70
C VAL A 175 -57.05 22.10 -62.09
N GLY A 176 -57.76 22.71 -63.04
CA GLY A 176 -57.32 22.86 -64.43
C GLY A 176 -57.67 21.68 -65.36
N HIS A 177 -58.35 20.63 -64.86
CA HIS A 177 -58.75 19.45 -65.63
C HIS A 177 -57.57 18.67 -66.24
N ILE A 178 -56.44 18.58 -65.51
CA ILE A 178 -55.19 17.94 -65.97
C ILE A 178 -54.65 17.03 -64.86
N VAL A 179 -54.40 15.77 -65.19
CA VAL A 179 -53.78 14.80 -64.27
C VAL A 179 -52.30 15.17 -64.02
N PRO A 180 -51.80 15.10 -62.77
CA PRO A 180 -50.41 15.40 -62.43
C PRO A 180 -49.38 14.59 -63.22
N ASN A 181 -48.21 15.20 -63.43
CA ASN A 181 -47.05 14.58 -64.07
C ASN A 181 -45.78 14.76 -63.22
N ALA A 182 -44.65 14.22 -63.71
CA ALA A 182 -43.32 14.26 -63.10
C ALA A 182 -42.78 15.63 -62.62
N ALA A 183 -43.35 16.75 -63.08
CA ALA A 183 -42.98 18.10 -62.62
C ALA A 183 -44.02 18.72 -61.67
N SER A 184 -45.22 18.14 -61.57
CA SER A 184 -46.36 18.72 -60.84
C SER A 184 -46.09 18.80 -59.33
N LYS A 185 -46.38 19.97 -58.75
CA LYS A 185 -46.39 20.19 -57.30
C LYS A 185 -47.79 19.86 -56.78
N VAL A 186 -48.00 18.61 -56.39
CA VAL A 186 -49.29 18.09 -55.99
C VAL A 186 -49.61 18.48 -54.56
N VAL A 187 -50.86 18.86 -54.34
CA VAL A 187 -51.42 19.20 -53.03
C VAL A 187 -52.71 18.42 -52.84
N ILE A 188 -52.80 17.70 -51.73
CA ILE A 188 -53.98 16.94 -51.34
C ILE A 188 -54.50 17.54 -50.05
N GLY A 189 -55.64 18.22 -50.15
CA GLY A 189 -56.41 18.72 -49.01
C GLY A 189 -57.69 17.91 -48.79
N ASP A 190 -58.62 18.49 -48.04
CA ASP A 190 -59.96 17.93 -47.84
C ASP A 190 -60.82 18.10 -49.10
N GLY A 191 -61.52 17.03 -49.48
CA GLY A 191 -62.37 16.99 -50.67
C GLY A 191 -63.48 15.94 -50.53
N PRO A 192 -64.58 16.06 -51.28
CA PRO A 192 -65.73 15.15 -51.16
C PRO A 192 -65.40 13.69 -51.49
N ASN A 193 -64.32 13.44 -52.25
CA ASN A 193 -63.80 12.10 -52.52
C ASN A 193 -62.27 12.09 -52.38
N ASP A 194 -61.73 11.36 -51.38
CA ASP A 194 -60.29 11.19 -51.20
C ASP A 194 -59.61 10.54 -52.43
N PRO A 195 -58.45 11.03 -52.89
CA PRO A 195 -57.74 10.45 -54.03
C PRO A 195 -57.31 9.01 -53.80
N ARG A 196 -57.51 8.20 -54.83
CA ARG A 196 -57.11 6.80 -54.94
C ARG A 196 -56.26 6.58 -56.17
N ILE A 197 -55.06 6.06 -55.97
CA ILE A 197 -54.21 5.57 -57.06
C ILE A 197 -54.65 4.14 -57.36
N THR A 198 -55.41 3.99 -58.45
CA THR A 198 -55.94 2.70 -58.91
C THR A 198 -55.98 2.59 -60.43
N GLY A 199 -55.88 1.37 -60.95
CA GLY A 199 -55.93 1.06 -62.38
C GLY A 199 -54.69 1.42 -63.22
N SER A 200 -53.87 2.36 -62.78
CA SER A 200 -52.55 2.69 -63.36
C SER A 200 -51.63 3.40 -62.36
N ASP A 201 -50.32 3.36 -62.60
CA ASP A 201 -49.32 4.08 -61.79
C ASP A 201 -49.48 5.60 -61.91
N ALA A 202 -49.22 6.31 -60.82
CA ALA A 202 -49.26 7.78 -60.75
C ALA A 202 -47.85 8.36 -60.60
N VAL A 203 -47.69 9.61 -61.05
CA VAL A 203 -46.42 10.34 -60.94
C VAL A 203 -46.65 11.80 -60.59
N CYS A 204 -45.83 12.36 -59.70
CA CYS A 204 -45.77 13.78 -59.41
C CYS A 204 -44.32 14.27 -59.23
N GLY A 205 -44.14 15.59 -59.22
CA GLY A 205 -42.89 16.24 -58.83
C GLY A 205 -42.73 16.23 -57.32
N THR A 206 -43.52 17.04 -56.62
CA THR A 206 -43.58 17.08 -55.13
C THR A 206 -44.97 16.68 -54.69
N LEU A 207 -45.10 15.99 -53.56
CA LEU A 207 -46.39 15.66 -52.96
C LEU A 207 -46.52 16.30 -51.58
N ASN A 208 -47.51 17.16 -51.41
CA ASN A 208 -47.89 17.75 -50.13
C ASN A 208 -49.28 17.23 -49.72
N ILE A 209 -49.35 16.44 -48.65
CA ILE A 209 -50.63 16.02 -48.07
C ILE A 209 -50.89 16.93 -46.88
N GLN A 210 -51.88 17.83 -47.00
CA GLN A 210 -52.24 18.78 -45.94
C GLN A 210 -52.91 18.07 -44.75
N GLY A 211 -53.02 18.73 -43.59
CA GLY A 211 -53.43 18.10 -42.33
C GLY A 211 -54.81 17.41 -42.31
N ASN A 212 -55.70 17.73 -43.25
CA ASN A 212 -57.00 17.08 -43.45
C ASN A 212 -57.09 16.27 -44.77
N GLY A 213 -56.00 16.23 -45.55
CA GLY A 213 -55.89 15.49 -46.79
C GLY A 213 -55.66 14.00 -46.56
N ASN A 214 -56.20 13.18 -47.46
CA ASN A 214 -56.16 11.72 -47.37
C ASN A 214 -55.78 11.11 -48.73
N LEU A 215 -54.60 10.49 -48.86
CA LEU A 215 -54.22 9.77 -50.08
C LEU A 215 -54.24 8.25 -49.86
N ARG A 216 -54.88 7.50 -50.76
CA ARG A 216 -54.88 6.03 -50.72
C ARG A 216 -54.25 5.42 -51.95
N ILE A 217 -53.20 4.63 -51.76
CA ILE A 217 -52.55 3.83 -52.79
C ILE A 217 -53.19 2.43 -52.78
N MET A 218 -53.94 2.08 -53.83
CA MET A 218 -54.85 0.93 -53.81
C MET A 218 -54.32 -0.31 -54.51
N ASP A 219 -53.84 -0.24 -55.74
CA ASP A 219 -53.37 -1.43 -56.48
C ASP A 219 -52.27 -1.13 -57.51
N HIS A 220 -51.68 0.07 -57.44
CA HIS A 220 -50.66 0.59 -58.35
C HIS A 220 -49.67 1.49 -57.59
N ASN A 221 -48.60 1.92 -58.25
CA ASN A 221 -47.50 2.65 -57.62
C ASN A 221 -47.60 4.17 -57.77
N LEU A 222 -46.90 4.88 -56.89
CA LEU A 222 -46.69 6.33 -56.99
C LEU A 222 -45.20 6.65 -57.09
N THR A 223 -44.81 7.43 -58.09
CA THR A 223 -43.47 8.02 -58.18
C THR A 223 -43.51 9.52 -57.86
N ILE A 224 -42.70 9.94 -56.90
CA ILE A 224 -42.51 11.33 -56.48
C ILE A 224 -41.08 11.71 -56.85
N ASN A 225 -40.90 12.59 -57.82
CA ASN A 225 -39.56 12.93 -58.34
C ASN A 225 -38.75 13.87 -57.43
N ASN A 226 -39.35 14.37 -56.36
CA ASN A 226 -38.79 15.33 -55.41
C ASN A 226 -39.36 14.97 -54.02
N ASN A 227 -39.68 15.95 -53.18
CA ASN A 227 -40.05 15.72 -51.79
C ASN A 227 -41.49 15.21 -51.58
N LEU A 228 -41.67 14.41 -50.53
CA LEU A 228 -42.94 14.05 -49.91
C LEU A 228 -43.06 14.77 -48.57
N ASN A 229 -44.01 15.69 -48.46
CA ASN A 229 -44.33 16.38 -47.21
C ASN A 229 -45.67 15.87 -46.68
N LEU A 230 -45.63 15.21 -45.54
CA LEU A 230 -46.77 14.54 -44.91
C LEU A 230 -47.24 15.34 -43.69
N TYR A 231 -48.33 16.09 -43.86
CA TYR A 231 -49.05 16.77 -42.78
C TYR A 231 -50.37 16.04 -42.43
N GLY A 232 -51.00 15.36 -43.39
CA GLY A 232 -52.21 14.55 -43.21
C GLY A 232 -51.96 13.05 -43.37
N ASP A 233 -52.95 12.34 -43.91
CA ASP A 233 -52.98 10.87 -43.90
C ASP A 233 -52.59 10.25 -45.24
N LEU A 234 -51.69 9.27 -45.19
CA LEU A 234 -51.27 8.45 -46.33
C LEU A 234 -51.48 6.97 -46.03
N TYR A 235 -52.17 6.28 -46.94
CA TYR A 235 -52.48 4.86 -46.79
C TYR A 235 -51.96 4.06 -47.99
N ILE A 236 -51.16 3.03 -47.75
CA ILE A 236 -50.72 2.05 -48.76
C ILE A 236 -51.44 0.72 -48.48
N LEU A 237 -52.55 0.48 -49.18
CA LEU A 237 -53.55 -0.53 -48.79
C LEU A 237 -53.43 -1.87 -49.54
N ASN A 238 -52.34 -2.08 -50.29
CA ASN A 238 -52.12 -3.29 -51.06
C ASN A 238 -50.67 -3.74 -50.99
N THR A 239 -50.49 -5.04 -50.82
CA THR A 239 -49.21 -5.71 -50.58
C THR A 239 -48.18 -5.44 -51.68
N ASP A 240 -48.60 -5.17 -52.92
CA ASP A 240 -47.71 -4.99 -54.07
C ASP A 240 -47.53 -3.51 -54.45
N SER A 241 -48.28 -2.60 -53.83
CA SER A 241 -48.17 -1.16 -54.09
C SER A 241 -46.92 -0.56 -53.43
N ARG A 242 -46.27 0.37 -54.13
CA ARG A 242 -45.04 1.06 -53.69
C ARG A 242 -45.12 2.57 -53.92
N ILE A 243 -44.42 3.31 -53.07
CA ILE A 243 -44.06 4.71 -53.33
C ILE A 243 -42.55 4.78 -53.59
N SER A 244 -42.14 5.48 -54.65
CA SER A 244 -40.73 5.84 -54.88
C SER A 244 -40.57 7.33 -54.75
N CYS A 245 -39.88 7.79 -53.70
CA CYS A 245 -39.60 9.19 -53.43
C CYS A 245 -38.14 9.49 -53.74
N TYR A 246 -37.90 10.29 -54.77
CA TYR A 246 -36.56 10.66 -55.23
C TYR A 246 -35.97 11.87 -54.46
N GLY A 247 -36.79 12.60 -53.69
CA GLY A 247 -36.33 13.61 -52.74
C GLY A 247 -36.57 13.19 -51.28
N ASP A 248 -36.67 14.18 -50.41
CA ASP A 248 -36.78 13.99 -48.96
C ASP A 248 -38.22 13.64 -48.54
N VAL A 249 -38.33 12.89 -47.45
CA VAL A 249 -39.59 12.61 -46.76
C VAL A 249 -39.62 13.37 -45.44
N LEU A 250 -40.59 14.27 -45.31
CA LEU A 250 -40.86 15.02 -44.09
C LEU A 250 -42.19 14.59 -43.50
N ALA A 251 -42.18 14.01 -42.30
CA ALA A 251 -43.37 13.72 -41.51
C ALA A 251 -43.45 14.67 -40.32
N VAL A 252 -44.53 15.44 -40.23
CA VAL A 252 -44.72 16.42 -39.15
C VAL A 252 -45.91 16.08 -38.26
N ARG A 253 -46.12 16.90 -37.21
CA ARG A 253 -47.21 16.74 -36.25
C ARG A 253 -48.58 16.52 -36.92
N TYR A 254 -49.32 15.54 -36.40
CA TYR A 254 -50.64 15.07 -36.88
C TYR A 254 -50.67 14.24 -38.15
N SER A 255 -49.53 14.02 -38.81
CA SER A 255 -49.49 13.10 -39.94
C SER A 255 -49.73 11.64 -39.51
N TYR A 256 -50.29 10.87 -40.44
CA TYR A 256 -50.47 9.43 -40.30
C TYR A 256 -50.03 8.70 -41.56
N LEU A 257 -49.26 7.62 -41.41
CA LEU A 257 -48.88 6.74 -42.50
C LEU A 257 -49.19 5.30 -42.10
N GLU A 258 -50.11 4.67 -42.84
CA GLU A 258 -50.45 3.26 -42.70
C GLU A 258 -50.03 2.49 -43.94
N MET A 259 -49.44 1.32 -43.72
CA MET A 259 -48.98 0.43 -44.77
C MET A 259 -49.55 -0.97 -44.51
N THR A 260 -49.92 -1.67 -45.57
CA THR A 260 -50.28 -3.10 -45.49
C THR A 260 -49.02 -3.94 -45.53
N GLU A 261 -49.02 -5.13 -44.92
CA GLU A 261 -47.93 -6.09 -44.98
C GLU A 261 -47.44 -6.31 -46.43
N GLY A 262 -46.12 -6.31 -46.64
CA GLY A 262 -45.51 -6.43 -47.97
C GLY A 262 -45.47 -5.14 -48.78
N SER A 263 -46.27 -4.12 -48.46
CA SER A 263 -46.20 -2.80 -49.11
C SER A 263 -44.97 -1.99 -48.69
N GLY A 264 -44.57 -0.98 -49.46
CA GLY A 264 -43.24 -0.38 -49.28
C GLY A 264 -43.04 1.04 -49.80
N MET A 265 -42.05 1.74 -49.24
CA MET A 265 -41.52 2.99 -49.74
C MET A 265 -40.04 2.85 -50.10
N TYR A 266 -39.65 3.30 -51.30
CA TYR A 266 -38.27 3.49 -51.70
C TYR A 266 -37.92 4.96 -51.56
N VAL A 267 -36.93 5.27 -50.74
CA VAL A 267 -36.53 6.63 -50.35
C VAL A 267 -35.11 6.86 -50.84
N HIS A 268 -34.92 7.85 -51.71
CA HIS A 268 -33.60 8.20 -52.23
C HIS A 268 -32.96 9.36 -51.45
N GLY A 269 -33.76 10.31 -50.94
CA GLY A 269 -33.30 11.42 -50.10
C GLY A 269 -33.32 11.11 -48.61
N ASP A 270 -33.47 12.15 -47.79
CA ASP A 270 -33.49 12.03 -46.32
C ASP A 270 -34.89 11.70 -45.79
N TRP A 271 -34.98 11.19 -44.56
CA TRP A 271 -36.25 11.03 -43.84
C TRP A 271 -36.20 11.77 -42.51
N THR A 272 -37.16 12.66 -42.28
CA THR A 272 -37.30 13.40 -41.02
C THR A 272 -38.62 13.08 -40.35
N PHE A 273 -38.56 12.51 -39.14
CA PHE A 273 -39.64 12.61 -38.16
C PHE A 273 -39.42 13.91 -37.40
N ASP A 274 -40.26 14.91 -37.66
CA ASP A 274 -40.10 16.24 -37.10
C ASP A 274 -40.55 16.29 -35.62
N THR A 275 -40.55 17.46 -34.99
CA THR A 275 -40.92 17.61 -33.56
C THR A 275 -42.42 17.39 -33.31
N ASP A 276 -42.77 16.88 -32.13
CA ASP A 276 -44.13 16.59 -31.66
C ASP A 276 -44.95 15.60 -32.54
N ILE A 277 -44.29 14.73 -33.31
CA ILE A 277 -44.96 13.67 -34.09
C ILE A 277 -44.93 12.33 -33.35
N ILE A 278 -46.01 11.55 -33.47
CA ILE A 278 -46.06 10.13 -33.09
C ILE A 278 -46.40 9.36 -34.35
N LEU A 279 -45.39 8.82 -35.03
CA LEU A 279 -45.58 8.03 -36.24
C LEU A 279 -44.96 6.64 -36.07
N ASN A 280 -45.83 5.67 -35.89
CA ASN A 280 -45.46 4.28 -35.66
C ASN A 280 -45.91 3.41 -36.83
N LEU A 281 -44.96 3.09 -37.72
CA LEU A 281 -45.23 2.14 -38.80
C LEU A 281 -45.36 0.74 -38.21
N ASN A 282 -46.49 0.09 -38.44
CA ASN A 282 -46.81 -1.24 -37.89
C ASN A 282 -46.65 -2.37 -38.91
N HIS A 283 -46.57 -2.05 -40.20
CA HIS A 283 -46.31 -3.02 -41.27
C HIS A 283 -45.56 -2.34 -42.42
N GLY A 284 -45.15 -3.14 -43.41
CA GLY A 284 -44.50 -2.68 -44.63
C GLY A 284 -43.05 -2.27 -44.40
N PHE A 285 -42.37 -1.86 -45.49
CA PHE A 285 -40.95 -1.53 -45.44
C PHE A 285 -40.65 -0.10 -45.91
N VAL A 286 -39.65 0.51 -45.29
CA VAL A 286 -38.99 1.72 -45.80
C VAL A 286 -37.58 1.32 -46.25
N ASN A 287 -37.27 1.49 -47.53
CA ASN A 287 -35.99 1.14 -48.12
C ASN A 287 -35.22 2.40 -48.56
N PHE A 288 -34.11 2.69 -47.90
CA PHE A 288 -33.16 3.71 -48.34
C PHE A 288 -32.30 3.17 -49.49
N THR A 289 -32.47 3.73 -50.68
CA THR A 289 -31.93 3.20 -51.93
C THR A 289 -31.27 4.30 -52.79
N GLY A 290 -30.53 3.90 -53.82
CA GLY A 290 -29.86 4.83 -54.75
C GLY A 290 -28.37 5.00 -54.47
N ASP A 291 -27.76 5.91 -55.23
CA ASP A 291 -26.32 6.20 -55.31
C ASP A 291 -25.90 7.49 -54.59
N GLU A 292 -26.84 8.17 -53.92
CA GLU A 292 -26.58 9.32 -53.05
C GLU A 292 -26.79 8.95 -51.57
N ASN A 293 -26.19 9.71 -50.65
CA ASN A 293 -26.35 9.46 -49.21
C ASN A 293 -27.77 9.81 -48.74
N SER A 294 -28.25 9.12 -47.70
CA SER A 294 -29.50 9.46 -47.00
C SER A 294 -29.27 9.56 -45.51
N LEU A 295 -29.94 10.52 -44.87
CA LEU A 295 -29.95 10.74 -43.43
C LEU A 295 -31.34 10.46 -42.86
N ILE A 296 -31.34 9.88 -41.66
CA ILE A 296 -32.53 9.62 -40.85
C ILE A 296 -32.47 10.55 -39.64
N TYR A 297 -33.47 11.43 -39.52
CA TYR A 297 -33.62 12.35 -38.40
C TYR A 297 -34.83 11.98 -37.55
N ILE A 298 -34.61 11.75 -36.26
CA ILE A 298 -35.65 11.45 -35.27
C ILE A 298 -35.72 12.58 -34.24
N LYS A 299 -36.62 13.56 -34.45
CA LYS A 299 -36.78 14.73 -33.57
C LYS A 299 -37.94 14.61 -32.57
N SER A 300 -38.62 13.45 -32.52
CA SER A 300 -39.67 13.14 -31.55
C SER A 300 -39.49 11.77 -30.93
N ASP A 301 -40.00 11.59 -29.71
CA ASP A 301 -40.12 10.28 -29.10
C ASP A 301 -41.22 9.44 -29.76
N ASP A 302 -41.16 8.13 -29.53
CA ASP A 302 -42.19 7.16 -29.95
C ASP A 302 -42.52 7.17 -31.46
N CYS A 303 -41.49 7.39 -32.29
CA CYS A 303 -41.52 7.11 -33.71
C CYS A 303 -40.76 5.83 -34.01
N ARG A 304 -41.28 5.01 -34.94
CA ARG A 304 -40.63 3.76 -35.35
C ARG A 304 -40.84 3.45 -36.82
N PHE A 305 -39.81 2.88 -37.44
CA PHE A 305 -39.99 2.09 -38.65
C PHE A 305 -40.49 0.69 -38.28
N PHE A 306 -41.22 0.04 -39.19
CA PHE A 306 -41.47 -1.40 -39.09
C PHE A 306 -40.27 -2.14 -39.68
N ASP A 307 -40.28 -2.47 -40.97
CA ASP A 307 -39.09 -2.96 -41.67
C ASP A 307 -38.27 -1.77 -42.21
N LEU A 308 -36.99 -1.70 -41.85
CA LEU A 308 -36.04 -0.73 -42.38
C LEU A 308 -35.02 -1.45 -43.26
N LYS A 309 -34.94 -1.07 -44.53
CA LYS A 309 -34.04 -1.67 -45.51
C LYS A 309 -33.05 -0.65 -46.07
N VAL A 310 -31.83 -1.09 -46.38
CA VAL A 310 -30.80 -0.29 -47.03
C VAL A 310 -30.25 -1.02 -48.26
N THR A 311 -30.42 -0.41 -49.43
CA THR A 311 -29.91 -0.89 -50.75
C THR A 311 -29.09 0.19 -51.47
N LYS A 312 -28.34 1.01 -50.73
CA LYS A 312 -27.47 2.04 -51.30
C LYS A 312 -26.35 1.41 -52.17
N THR A 313 -25.95 2.12 -53.22
CA THR A 313 -24.93 1.69 -54.20
C THR A 313 -23.81 2.72 -54.33
N ASP A 314 -22.75 2.39 -55.06
CA ASP A 314 -21.64 3.29 -55.41
C ASP A 314 -20.93 3.97 -54.20
N GLY A 315 -20.94 3.30 -53.04
CA GLY A 315 -20.32 3.79 -51.81
C GLY A 315 -21.17 4.80 -51.04
N ALA A 316 -22.40 5.07 -51.48
CA ALA A 316 -23.36 5.83 -50.70
C ALA A 316 -23.83 5.08 -49.45
N PHE A 317 -24.24 5.84 -48.44
CA PHE A 317 -24.72 5.28 -47.17
C PHE A 317 -26.10 5.78 -46.78
N ALA A 318 -26.78 5.02 -45.93
CA ALA A 318 -27.88 5.51 -45.10
C ALA A 318 -27.37 5.68 -43.67
N ALA A 319 -27.68 6.80 -43.01
CA ALA A 319 -27.18 7.04 -41.66
C ALA A 319 -28.23 7.63 -40.71
N PHE A 320 -28.15 7.23 -39.45
CA PHE A 320 -28.88 7.85 -38.34
C PHE A 320 -28.03 8.96 -37.73
N ASP A 321 -28.44 10.21 -37.92
CA ASP A 321 -27.58 11.41 -37.95
C ASP A 321 -27.17 12.03 -36.58
N MET A 322 -26.23 13.00 -36.63
CA MET A 322 -25.67 13.86 -35.57
C MET A 322 -26.41 15.22 -35.39
N CYS A 323 -27.74 15.26 -35.45
CA CYS A 323 -28.45 16.54 -35.31
C CYS A 323 -28.07 17.28 -34.00
N PRO A 324 -27.56 18.52 -34.05
CA PRO A 324 -27.34 19.34 -32.86
C PRO A 324 -28.70 19.68 -32.24
N GLY A 325 -28.96 19.30 -30.98
CA GLY A 325 -30.16 19.72 -30.26
C GLY A 325 -31.09 18.61 -29.74
N GLY A 326 -30.76 17.33 -29.95
CA GLY A 326 -31.45 16.20 -29.33
C GLY A 326 -32.16 15.31 -30.35
N VAL A 327 -31.57 14.15 -30.61
CA VAL A 327 -32.19 13.06 -31.38
C VAL A 327 -32.76 12.04 -30.40
N TYR A 328 -33.92 11.46 -30.69
CA TYR A 328 -34.48 10.33 -29.92
C TYR A 328 -33.98 9.00 -30.48
N PRO A 329 -34.12 7.86 -29.77
CA PRO A 329 -33.71 6.56 -30.28
C PRO A 329 -34.34 6.21 -31.63
N LEU A 330 -33.55 5.64 -32.55
CA LEU A 330 -34.09 5.02 -33.76
C LEU A 330 -34.67 3.65 -33.38
N ARG A 331 -35.99 3.50 -33.47
CA ARG A 331 -36.69 2.23 -33.18
C ARG A 331 -37.10 1.53 -34.48
N ILE A 332 -36.83 0.22 -34.54
CA ILE A 332 -37.18 -0.64 -35.67
C ILE A 332 -37.97 -1.83 -35.14
N GLY A 333 -39.26 -1.87 -35.46
CA GLY A 333 -40.22 -2.88 -34.98
C GLY A 333 -40.14 -4.23 -35.70
N GLY A 334 -39.72 -4.21 -36.96
CA GLY A 334 -39.62 -5.38 -37.84
C GLY A 334 -38.16 -5.69 -38.20
N ALA A 335 -37.90 -6.06 -39.46
CA ALA A 335 -36.56 -6.38 -39.93
C ALA A 335 -35.71 -5.13 -40.17
N PHE A 336 -34.50 -5.10 -39.61
CA PHE A 336 -33.44 -4.17 -40.02
C PHE A 336 -32.50 -4.86 -41.01
N GLN A 337 -32.63 -4.53 -42.29
CA GLN A 337 -32.01 -5.24 -43.41
C GLN A 337 -31.00 -4.39 -44.17
N ILE A 338 -29.76 -4.86 -44.28
CA ILE A 338 -28.68 -4.18 -45.02
C ILE A 338 -28.18 -5.13 -46.12
N GLU A 339 -28.40 -4.72 -47.37
CA GLU A 339 -28.16 -5.55 -48.54
C GLU A 339 -26.67 -5.57 -48.97
N PRO A 340 -26.23 -6.57 -49.75
CA PRO A 340 -24.85 -6.64 -50.22
C PRO A 340 -24.41 -5.36 -50.94
N GLY A 341 -23.27 -4.80 -50.53
CA GLY A 341 -22.70 -3.56 -51.06
C GLY A 341 -23.25 -2.28 -50.43
N ALA A 342 -24.29 -2.35 -49.60
CA ALA A 342 -24.86 -1.19 -48.92
C ALA A 342 -24.12 -0.84 -47.63
N ILE A 343 -24.04 0.46 -47.32
CA ILE A 343 -23.40 0.99 -46.11
C ILE A 343 -24.46 1.61 -45.20
N TYR A 344 -24.44 1.24 -43.92
CA TYR A 344 -25.22 1.89 -42.87
C TYR A 344 -24.29 2.45 -41.78
N ILE A 345 -24.58 3.69 -41.34
CA ILE A 345 -23.81 4.37 -40.30
C ILE A 345 -24.72 4.88 -39.17
N GLY A 346 -24.51 4.40 -37.95
CA GLY A 346 -25.16 4.94 -36.73
C GLY A 346 -24.32 6.08 -36.14
N TYR A 347 -24.46 7.31 -36.63
CA TYR A 347 -23.70 8.45 -36.14
C TYR A 347 -24.20 9.02 -34.81
N SER A 348 -25.49 8.85 -34.52
CA SER A 348 -26.15 9.39 -33.32
C SER A 348 -25.53 8.87 -32.02
N MET A 349 -25.54 9.71 -30.98
CA MET A 349 -25.25 9.31 -29.59
C MET A 349 -26.42 8.51 -28.96
N ASN A 350 -27.61 8.60 -29.55
CA ASN A 350 -28.80 7.90 -29.07
C ASN A 350 -28.84 6.47 -29.62
N PRO A 351 -29.47 5.53 -28.91
CA PRO A 351 -29.44 4.13 -29.29
C PRO A 351 -30.26 3.87 -30.56
N THR A 352 -29.77 2.94 -31.39
CA THR A 352 -30.60 2.21 -32.34
C THR A 352 -31.17 0.99 -31.62
N ILE A 353 -32.49 0.93 -31.45
CA ILE A 353 -33.20 -0.11 -30.72
C ILE A 353 -33.91 -1.03 -31.71
N LEU A 354 -33.57 -2.32 -31.66
CA LEU A 354 -34.11 -3.36 -32.52
C LEU A 354 -35.13 -4.21 -31.75
N ASP A 355 -36.40 -4.02 -32.08
CA ASP A 355 -37.51 -4.85 -31.58
C ASP A 355 -37.85 -5.99 -32.57
N GLY A 356 -37.08 -6.13 -33.66
CA GLY A 356 -37.24 -7.21 -34.63
C GLY A 356 -35.92 -7.78 -35.14
N THR A 357 -35.92 -8.41 -36.32
CA THR A 357 -34.76 -9.20 -36.79
C THR A 357 -33.67 -8.32 -37.40
N TYR A 358 -32.41 -8.53 -37.03
CA TYR A 358 -31.26 -7.93 -37.69
C TYR A 358 -30.75 -8.81 -38.84
N LEU A 359 -30.66 -8.26 -40.05
CA LEU A 359 -30.32 -8.95 -41.29
C LEU A 359 -29.29 -8.15 -42.11
N ALA A 360 -28.03 -8.13 -41.66
CA ALA A 360 -26.92 -7.66 -42.48
C ALA A 360 -26.40 -8.80 -43.37
N TYR A 361 -26.38 -8.60 -44.69
CA TYR A 361 -25.92 -9.63 -45.63
C TYR A 361 -24.43 -9.51 -45.95
N ILE A 362 -23.82 -10.61 -46.39
CA ILE A 362 -22.40 -10.67 -46.82
C ILE A 362 -22.11 -9.55 -47.83
N GLY A 363 -21.10 -8.72 -47.53
CA GLY A 363 -20.69 -7.59 -48.35
C GLY A 363 -21.39 -6.26 -48.05
N SER A 364 -22.34 -6.20 -47.11
CA SER A 364 -22.80 -4.93 -46.51
C SER A 364 -21.71 -4.32 -45.61
N GLN A 365 -21.84 -3.07 -45.16
CA GLN A 365 -20.99 -2.49 -44.11
C GLN A 365 -21.87 -1.78 -43.08
N VAL A 366 -21.74 -2.13 -41.81
CA VAL A 366 -22.50 -1.54 -40.70
C VAL A 366 -21.51 -0.99 -39.68
N THR A 367 -21.55 0.33 -39.46
CA THR A 367 -20.65 0.99 -38.52
C THR A 367 -21.43 1.83 -37.52
N PHE A 368 -21.03 1.75 -36.26
CA PHE A 368 -21.50 2.66 -35.22
C PHE A 368 -20.28 3.40 -34.69
N PRO A 369 -19.94 4.59 -35.23
CA PRO A 369 -18.90 5.43 -34.67
C PRO A 369 -19.21 5.91 -33.25
N ASN A 370 -20.50 6.10 -32.94
CA ASN A 370 -20.99 6.59 -31.65
C ASN A 370 -22.20 5.78 -31.18
N GLY A 371 -22.74 6.14 -30.01
CA GLY A 371 -23.99 5.58 -29.51
C GLY A 371 -23.93 4.09 -29.15
N LYS A 372 -25.10 3.45 -29.15
CA LYS A 372 -25.30 2.05 -28.78
C LYS A 372 -26.29 1.37 -29.73
N ILE A 373 -26.09 0.10 -30.03
CA ILE A 373 -27.13 -0.76 -30.60
C ILE A 373 -27.72 -1.64 -29.48
N THR A 374 -29.05 -1.63 -29.34
CA THR A 374 -29.77 -2.45 -28.35
C THR A 374 -30.63 -3.47 -29.07
N PHE A 375 -30.41 -4.76 -28.79
CA PHE A 375 -31.28 -5.85 -29.24
C PHE A 375 -32.33 -6.11 -28.16
N ASN A 376 -33.60 -5.76 -28.40
CA ASN A 376 -34.65 -5.68 -27.38
C ASN A 376 -35.73 -6.78 -27.51
N HIS A 377 -36.26 -7.07 -28.70
CA HIS A 377 -37.30 -8.12 -28.88
C HIS A 377 -37.20 -8.86 -30.22
N PRO A 378 -36.04 -9.41 -30.61
CA PRO A 378 -35.97 -10.15 -31.87
C PRO A 378 -36.88 -11.37 -31.76
N GLY A 379 -37.86 -11.48 -32.67
CA GLY A 379 -38.88 -12.53 -32.65
C GLY A 379 -38.36 -13.97 -32.55
N PRO A 380 -39.27 -14.97 -32.49
CA PRO A 380 -38.92 -16.36 -32.22
C PRO A 380 -37.85 -16.89 -33.18
N GLY A 381 -36.68 -17.27 -32.63
CA GLY A 381 -35.55 -17.79 -33.39
C GLY A 381 -34.27 -16.96 -33.37
N GLY A 382 -34.23 -15.83 -32.64
CA GLY A 382 -33.04 -15.00 -32.37
C GLY A 382 -32.46 -14.30 -33.62
N PRO A 383 -32.04 -13.03 -33.56
CA PRO A 383 -31.45 -12.35 -34.69
C PRO A 383 -30.01 -12.86 -34.86
N GLY A 384 -29.62 -13.18 -36.11
CA GLY A 384 -28.23 -13.44 -36.45
C GLY A 384 -27.48 -12.12 -36.56
N VAL A 385 -26.55 -11.86 -35.64
CA VAL A 385 -25.64 -10.72 -35.75
C VAL A 385 -24.54 -11.09 -36.74
N TYR A 386 -24.63 -10.48 -37.91
CA TYR A 386 -23.61 -10.56 -38.94
C TYR A 386 -22.87 -9.23 -39.07
N SER A 387 -21.56 -9.32 -39.19
CA SER A 387 -20.62 -8.22 -39.38
C SER A 387 -19.64 -8.61 -40.48
N SER A 388 -19.57 -7.80 -41.52
CA SER A 388 -18.60 -7.95 -42.59
C SER A 388 -17.26 -7.29 -42.22
N PRO A 389 -16.16 -7.60 -42.93
CA PRO A 389 -14.91 -6.86 -42.76
C PRO A 389 -15.11 -5.35 -42.92
N GLY A 390 -14.66 -4.57 -41.93
CA GLY A 390 -14.84 -3.12 -41.89
C GLY A 390 -16.11 -2.63 -41.18
N SER A 391 -16.96 -3.54 -40.69
CA SER A 391 -18.08 -3.26 -39.80
C SER A 391 -17.64 -3.29 -38.33
N TYR A 392 -18.21 -2.42 -37.50
CA TYR A 392 -17.94 -2.38 -36.06
C TYR A 392 -19.08 -1.71 -35.30
N PHE A 393 -19.26 -2.10 -34.05
CA PHE A 393 -20.19 -1.48 -33.13
C PHE A 393 -19.44 -0.57 -32.14
N ASN A 394 -20.06 0.52 -31.67
CA ASN A 394 -19.53 1.28 -30.54
C ASN A 394 -19.89 0.54 -29.24
N ASN A 395 -21.07 0.80 -28.69
CA ASN A 395 -21.61 0.00 -27.58
C ASN A 395 -22.65 -1.01 -28.08
N VAL A 396 -22.71 -2.18 -27.46
CA VAL A 396 -23.72 -3.22 -27.74
C VAL A 396 -24.46 -3.56 -26.45
N GLU A 397 -25.79 -3.59 -26.51
CA GLU A 397 -26.64 -4.12 -25.45
C GLU A 397 -27.50 -5.27 -25.94
N ILE A 398 -27.47 -6.38 -25.21
CA ILE A 398 -28.37 -7.51 -25.37
C ILE A 398 -29.42 -7.41 -24.25
N ASN A 399 -30.68 -7.24 -24.62
CA ASN A 399 -31.81 -7.15 -23.70
C ASN A 399 -33.00 -7.92 -24.29
N VAL A 400 -32.84 -9.23 -24.46
CA VAL A 400 -33.82 -10.07 -25.17
C VAL A 400 -34.44 -11.11 -24.25
N GLU A 401 -35.63 -11.63 -24.59
CA GLU A 401 -36.27 -12.68 -23.78
C GLU A 401 -35.57 -14.04 -23.86
N ASP A 402 -34.88 -14.35 -24.97
CA ASP A 402 -34.36 -15.69 -25.27
C ASP A 402 -32.86 -15.63 -25.60
N TRP A 403 -32.50 -15.32 -26.85
CA TRP A 403 -31.08 -15.23 -27.24
C TRP A 403 -30.81 -14.43 -28.51
N VAL A 404 -29.58 -13.92 -28.61
CA VAL A 404 -28.93 -13.37 -29.82
C VAL A 404 -27.80 -14.29 -30.24
N VAL A 405 -27.63 -14.53 -31.55
CA VAL A 405 -26.56 -15.42 -32.05
C VAL A 405 -25.64 -14.69 -33.02
N LEU A 406 -24.33 -14.89 -32.89
CA LEU A 406 -23.38 -14.39 -33.88
C LEU A 406 -23.33 -15.31 -35.10
N SER A 407 -23.20 -14.71 -36.29
CA SER A 407 -23.03 -15.42 -37.57
C SER A 407 -21.70 -15.07 -38.27
N SER A 408 -20.87 -14.28 -37.60
CA SER A 408 -19.51 -13.88 -37.99
C SER A 408 -18.81 -13.31 -36.76
N ASP A 409 -17.51 -13.11 -36.86
CA ASP A 409 -16.74 -12.37 -35.87
C ASP A 409 -17.22 -10.90 -35.83
N ILE A 410 -17.13 -10.25 -34.67
CA ILE A 410 -17.58 -8.87 -34.48
C ILE A 410 -16.52 -8.01 -33.77
N GLU A 411 -16.45 -6.72 -34.12
CA GLU A 411 -15.67 -5.71 -33.40
C GLU A 411 -16.61 -4.80 -32.60
N ILE A 412 -16.34 -4.64 -31.31
CA ILE A 412 -17.02 -3.74 -30.38
C ILE A 412 -15.98 -2.74 -29.84
N ARG A 413 -16.13 -1.47 -30.19
CA ARG A 413 -15.17 -0.41 -29.83
C ARG A 413 -15.43 0.23 -28.46
N GLY A 414 -16.62 0.07 -27.92
CA GLY A 414 -17.05 0.46 -26.59
C GLY A 414 -17.41 -0.77 -25.76
N ASN A 415 -18.44 -0.65 -24.94
CA ASN A 415 -18.83 -1.67 -23.97
C ASN A 415 -19.81 -2.69 -24.56
N LEU A 416 -19.73 -3.93 -24.07
CA LEU A 416 -20.77 -4.95 -24.23
C LEU A 416 -21.53 -5.10 -22.91
N THR A 417 -22.86 -5.03 -22.97
CA THR A 417 -23.74 -5.29 -21.83
C THR A 417 -24.79 -6.34 -22.19
N ILE A 418 -24.84 -7.45 -21.46
CA ILE A 418 -25.92 -8.44 -21.52
C ILE A 418 -26.84 -8.15 -20.33
N SER A 419 -27.87 -7.35 -20.57
CA SER A 419 -28.86 -6.95 -19.58
C SER A 419 -29.86 -8.07 -19.29
N ASP A 420 -30.33 -8.75 -20.35
CA ASP A 420 -31.22 -9.92 -20.25
C ASP A 420 -31.07 -10.85 -21.48
N GLY A 421 -31.45 -12.11 -21.34
CA GLY A 421 -31.31 -13.15 -22.36
C GLY A 421 -29.89 -13.70 -22.51
N VAL A 422 -29.63 -14.38 -23.63
CA VAL A 422 -28.33 -15.03 -23.88
C VAL A 422 -27.65 -14.52 -25.15
N LEU A 423 -26.39 -14.07 -25.06
CA LEU A 423 -25.52 -13.91 -26.23
C LEU A 423 -24.85 -15.25 -26.57
N LYS A 424 -25.06 -15.77 -27.78
CA LYS A 424 -24.45 -17.01 -28.30
C LYS A 424 -23.37 -16.66 -29.31
N ALA A 425 -22.11 -16.89 -28.97
CA ALA A 425 -20.99 -16.61 -29.87
C ALA A 425 -20.93 -17.58 -31.06
N ASN A 426 -21.44 -18.81 -30.91
CA ASN A 426 -21.55 -19.79 -32.00
C ASN A 426 -20.23 -20.06 -32.76
N GLY A 427 -19.11 -19.99 -32.03
CA GLY A 427 -17.76 -20.20 -32.58
C GLY A 427 -17.19 -19.02 -33.37
N HIS A 428 -17.74 -17.82 -33.18
CA HIS A 428 -17.24 -16.58 -33.76
C HIS A 428 -16.60 -15.67 -32.72
N ASP A 429 -15.51 -15.02 -33.12
CA ASP A 429 -14.68 -14.25 -32.20
C ASP A 429 -15.25 -12.86 -31.91
N ILE A 430 -15.00 -12.37 -30.71
CA ILE A 430 -15.45 -11.05 -30.24
C ILE A 430 -14.24 -10.20 -29.90
N TYR A 431 -13.98 -9.18 -30.71
CA TYR A 431 -12.93 -8.18 -30.45
C TYR A 431 -13.55 -7.02 -29.68
N ILE A 432 -13.08 -6.75 -28.46
CA ILE A 432 -13.68 -5.73 -27.59
C ILE A 432 -12.64 -4.70 -27.08
N LYS A 433 -12.98 -3.41 -27.18
CA LYS A 433 -12.15 -2.29 -26.71
C LYS A 433 -12.68 -1.58 -25.45
N GLY A 434 -13.92 -1.83 -25.05
CA GLY A 434 -14.51 -1.38 -23.78
C GLY A 434 -14.77 -2.53 -22.80
N SER A 435 -15.50 -2.24 -21.72
CA SER A 435 -15.77 -3.20 -20.65
C SER A 435 -16.84 -4.23 -21.03
N TRP A 436 -16.76 -5.39 -20.37
CA TRP A 436 -17.70 -6.50 -20.50
C TRP A 436 -18.58 -6.59 -19.26
N THR A 437 -19.90 -6.60 -19.45
CA THR A 437 -20.86 -6.78 -18.37
C THR A 437 -21.88 -7.82 -18.77
N ASN A 438 -21.99 -8.90 -18.00
CA ASN A 438 -22.99 -9.94 -18.22
C ASN A 438 -23.85 -10.13 -16.96
N ASN A 439 -25.12 -9.74 -17.05
CA ASN A 439 -26.10 -9.86 -15.98
C ASN A 439 -27.11 -11.02 -16.20
N SER A 440 -26.99 -11.78 -17.29
CA SER A 440 -27.98 -12.81 -17.64
C SER A 440 -27.32 -14.08 -18.20
N GLY A 441 -26.85 -14.07 -19.46
CA GLY A 441 -26.21 -15.25 -20.01
C GLY A 441 -25.29 -15.01 -21.20
N PHE A 442 -24.14 -15.70 -21.18
CA PHE A 442 -23.24 -15.82 -22.32
C PHE A 442 -23.02 -17.30 -22.62
N ASN A 443 -23.18 -17.67 -23.89
CA ASN A 443 -22.85 -18.98 -24.40
C ASN A 443 -21.69 -18.82 -25.37
N HIS A 444 -20.48 -18.99 -24.82
CA HIS A 444 -19.21 -18.86 -25.52
C HIS A 444 -19.04 -19.91 -26.63
N GLY A 445 -19.62 -21.10 -26.52
CA GLY A 445 -19.29 -22.21 -27.42
C GLY A 445 -17.78 -22.48 -27.39
N ASN A 446 -17.12 -22.36 -28.54
CA ASN A 446 -15.66 -22.42 -28.69
C ASN A 446 -15.06 -21.10 -29.20
N ALA A 447 -15.73 -19.98 -28.95
CA ALA A 447 -15.30 -18.67 -29.42
C ALA A 447 -14.18 -18.07 -28.57
N ARG A 448 -13.34 -17.25 -29.21
CA ARG A 448 -12.33 -16.42 -28.56
C ARG A 448 -12.89 -15.03 -28.27
N VAL A 449 -12.64 -14.52 -27.06
CA VAL A 449 -12.89 -13.12 -26.71
C VAL A 449 -11.55 -12.40 -26.55
N ILE A 450 -11.32 -11.39 -27.38
CA ILE A 450 -10.03 -10.67 -27.47
C ILE A 450 -10.21 -9.24 -26.95
N PHE A 451 -9.55 -8.92 -25.85
CA PHE A 451 -9.52 -7.57 -25.29
C PHE A 451 -8.40 -6.75 -25.93
N THR A 452 -8.76 -5.74 -26.73
CA THR A 452 -7.83 -4.92 -27.55
C THR A 452 -7.85 -3.42 -27.22
N GLY A 453 -8.54 -3.03 -26.15
CA GLY A 453 -8.69 -1.63 -25.76
C GLY A 453 -7.40 -1.06 -25.16
N SER A 454 -7.17 0.25 -25.34
CA SER A 454 -6.02 0.95 -24.77
C SER A 454 -6.27 1.54 -23.37
N LEU A 455 -7.52 1.54 -22.92
CA LEU A 455 -7.93 1.97 -21.59
C LEU A 455 -8.10 0.75 -20.68
N THR A 456 -8.24 1.01 -19.38
CA THR A 456 -8.68 -0.01 -18.43
C THR A 456 -10.03 -0.57 -18.84
N GLN A 457 -10.11 -1.90 -18.97
CA GLN A 457 -11.34 -2.63 -19.25
C GLN A 457 -11.69 -3.47 -18.02
N GLN A 458 -12.99 -3.66 -17.78
CA GLN A 458 -13.47 -4.40 -16.63
C GLN A 458 -14.30 -5.60 -17.09
N VAL A 459 -14.16 -6.70 -16.36
CA VAL A 459 -15.03 -7.88 -16.42
C VAL A 459 -15.55 -8.13 -15.01
N ASN A 460 -16.87 -8.15 -14.85
CA ASN A 460 -17.49 -8.45 -13.54
C ASN A 460 -18.15 -9.82 -13.52
N GLY A 461 -17.33 -10.87 -13.57
CA GLY A 461 -17.79 -12.27 -13.58
C GLY A 461 -18.25 -12.74 -14.94
N GLU A 462 -17.63 -13.81 -15.45
CA GLU A 462 -17.98 -14.44 -16.72
C GLU A 462 -17.39 -15.86 -16.80
N ASN A 463 -17.90 -16.68 -17.72
CA ASN A 463 -17.25 -17.90 -18.18
C ASN A 463 -16.82 -17.75 -19.64
N PHE A 464 -15.51 -17.73 -19.89
CA PHE A 464 -14.93 -17.70 -21.22
C PHE A 464 -14.40 -19.08 -21.62
N TYR A 465 -14.63 -19.46 -22.89
CA TYR A 465 -13.90 -20.59 -23.47
C TYR A 465 -12.43 -20.23 -23.67
N GLU A 466 -12.18 -19.19 -24.46
CA GLU A 466 -10.84 -18.69 -24.70
C GLU A 466 -10.84 -17.18 -24.52
N LEU A 467 -9.94 -16.69 -23.66
CA LEU A 467 -9.76 -15.28 -23.37
C LEU A 467 -8.35 -14.88 -23.83
N GLU A 468 -8.28 -13.97 -24.80
CA GLU A 468 -7.00 -13.41 -25.27
C GLU A 468 -6.81 -12.00 -24.70
N ILE A 469 -5.66 -11.80 -24.05
CA ILE A 469 -5.21 -10.49 -23.57
C ILE A 469 -4.27 -9.90 -24.62
N ASP A 470 -4.80 -9.00 -25.46
CA ASP A 470 -4.04 -8.25 -26.47
C ASP A 470 -4.14 -6.73 -26.21
N LYS A 471 -3.79 -6.35 -24.97
CA LYS A 471 -3.90 -4.98 -24.49
C LYS A 471 -2.55 -4.27 -24.56
N PHE A 472 -2.30 -3.59 -25.68
CA PHE A 472 -1.08 -2.77 -25.84
C PHE A 472 -0.91 -1.72 -24.73
N ASN A 473 -2.01 -1.16 -24.22
CA ASN A 473 -2.03 -0.20 -23.11
C ASN A 473 -3.24 -0.46 -22.19
N GLY A 474 -3.12 -0.05 -20.92
CA GLY A 474 -4.14 -0.27 -19.90
C GLY A 474 -4.21 -1.73 -19.42
N GLU A 475 -5.09 -1.99 -18.47
CA GLU A 475 -5.20 -3.30 -17.80
C GLU A 475 -6.61 -3.88 -17.91
N LEU A 476 -6.72 -5.22 -17.83
CA LEU A 476 -7.99 -5.92 -17.69
C LEU A 476 -8.22 -6.21 -16.19
N ARG A 477 -9.29 -5.67 -15.62
CA ARG A 477 -9.60 -5.79 -14.18
C ARG A 477 -10.70 -6.81 -13.90
N PHE A 478 -10.49 -7.58 -12.84
CA PHE A 478 -11.45 -8.45 -12.17
C PHE A 478 -11.53 -8.04 -10.68
N HIS A 479 -12.73 -7.79 -10.13
CA HIS A 479 -12.87 -7.15 -8.80
C HIS A 479 -13.89 -7.76 -7.83
N GLU A 480 -14.96 -8.43 -8.27
CA GLU A 480 -16.02 -8.86 -7.33
C GLU A 480 -16.48 -10.29 -7.57
N ASN A 481 -16.85 -10.59 -8.81
CA ASN A 481 -17.42 -11.89 -9.17
C ASN A 481 -16.37 -12.87 -9.70
N TYR A 482 -16.67 -14.16 -9.54
CA TYR A 482 -15.90 -15.27 -10.11
C TYR A 482 -15.88 -15.20 -11.65
N THR A 483 -14.69 -15.17 -12.22
CA THR A 483 -14.44 -15.28 -13.66
C THR A 483 -13.64 -16.54 -13.95
N SER A 484 -14.17 -17.40 -14.81
CA SER A 484 -13.46 -18.59 -15.27
C SER A 484 -13.11 -18.52 -16.75
N VAL A 485 -11.94 -19.05 -17.09
CA VAL A 485 -11.40 -19.10 -18.44
C VAL A 485 -10.93 -20.52 -18.71
N GLN A 486 -11.46 -21.17 -19.75
CA GLN A 486 -11.00 -22.52 -20.10
C GLN A 486 -9.59 -22.52 -20.70
N HIS A 487 -9.28 -21.53 -21.53
CA HIS A 487 -7.99 -21.35 -22.19
C HIS A 487 -7.57 -19.87 -22.15
N LEU A 488 -6.52 -19.54 -21.41
CA LEU A 488 -5.97 -18.18 -21.35
C LEU A 488 -4.83 -18.05 -22.38
N ASP A 489 -4.96 -17.09 -23.29
CA ASP A 489 -3.95 -16.70 -24.28
C ASP A 489 -3.45 -15.29 -23.90
N TRP A 490 -2.15 -15.15 -23.61
CA TRP A 490 -1.56 -13.85 -23.34
C TRP A 490 -0.71 -13.41 -24.53
N THR A 491 -1.13 -12.33 -25.18
CA THR A 491 -0.36 -11.69 -26.26
C THR A 491 0.40 -10.46 -25.75
N GLN A 492 -0.27 -9.59 -25.00
CA GLN A 492 0.33 -8.43 -24.33
C GLN A 492 -0.64 -7.80 -23.32
N GLY A 493 -0.10 -7.11 -22.30
CA GLY A 493 -0.88 -6.30 -21.36
C GLY A 493 -0.91 -6.85 -19.94
N THR A 494 -1.76 -6.25 -19.10
CA THR A 494 -1.80 -6.51 -17.66
C THR A 494 -3.16 -7.07 -17.22
N ILE A 495 -3.13 -8.12 -16.41
CA ILE A 495 -4.28 -8.65 -15.67
C ILE A 495 -4.20 -8.10 -14.25
N ARG A 496 -5.25 -7.44 -13.78
CA ARG A 496 -5.38 -7.00 -12.38
C ARG A 496 -6.53 -7.70 -11.70
N VAL A 497 -6.27 -8.29 -10.55
CA VAL A 497 -7.29 -8.77 -9.62
C VAL A 497 -7.20 -7.96 -8.34
N ASN A 498 -8.24 -7.19 -8.07
CA ASN A 498 -8.34 -6.33 -6.89
C ASN A 498 -9.55 -6.69 -6.01
N GLY A 499 -9.99 -7.93 -6.13
CA GLY A 499 -11.12 -8.58 -5.45
C GLY A 499 -11.75 -9.65 -6.35
N GLY A 500 -12.66 -10.48 -5.80
CA GLY A 500 -13.26 -11.60 -6.54
C GLY A 500 -12.26 -12.74 -6.80
N GLU A 501 -12.53 -13.55 -7.83
CA GLU A 501 -11.74 -14.74 -8.19
C GLU A 501 -11.58 -14.84 -9.71
N PHE A 502 -10.35 -15.06 -10.17
CA PHE A 502 -10.01 -15.28 -11.58
C PHE A 502 -9.31 -16.64 -11.73
N GLU A 503 -9.97 -17.59 -12.40
CA GLU A 503 -9.45 -18.94 -12.60
C GLU A 503 -9.23 -19.22 -14.09
N ALA A 504 -7.99 -19.53 -14.47
CA ALA A 504 -7.62 -20.01 -15.78
C ALA A 504 -7.30 -21.51 -15.71
N PHE A 505 -8.14 -22.34 -16.33
CA PHE A 505 -8.03 -23.81 -16.29
C PHE A 505 -6.90 -24.37 -17.18
N ASP A 506 -6.39 -23.56 -18.10
CA ASP A 506 -5.31 -23.89 -19.02
C ASP A 506 -4.63 -22.60 -19.49
N LEU A 507 -3.30 -22.58 -19.49
CA LEU A 507 -2.51 -21.52 -20.10
C LEU A 507 -2.06 -22.00 -21.48
N LEU A 508 -2.55 -21.36 -22.55
CA LEU A 508 -2.18 -21.71 -23.92
C LEU A 508 -0.70 -21.39 -24.19
N ASP A 509 -0.21 -20.32 -23.57
CA ASP A 509 1.21 -20.08 -23.46
C ASP A 509 1.77 -20.97 -22.34
N ASN A 510 2.74 -21.84 -22.69
CA ASN A 510 3.35 -22.75 -21.72
C ASN A 510 4.23 -21.98 -20.73
N GLY A 511 3.60 -21.38 -19.72
CA GLY A 511 4.21 -20.58 -18.67
C GLY A 511 3.30 -19.44 -18.23
N ILE A 512 3.68 -18.73 -17.17
CA ILE A 512 3.00 -17.53 -16.68
C ILE A 512 3.60 -16.33 -17.43
N TYR A 513 2.90 -15.86 -18.46
CA TYR A 513 3.32 -14.71 -19.27
C TYR A 513 2.54 -13.46 -18.92
N GLY A 514 3.21 -12.31 -19.04
CA GLY A 514 2.60 -11.00 -18.84
C GLY A 514 2.66 -10.48 -17.41
N ASN A 515 1.91 -9.41 -17.18
CA ASN A 515 1.92 -8.70 -15.90
C ASN A 515 0.64 -9.02 -15.13
N TYR A 516 0.78 -9.62 -13.95
CA TYR A 516 -0.32 -9.88 -13.02
C TYR A 516 -0.18 -8.98 -11.80
N ILE A 517 -1.24 -8.27 -11.47
CA ILE A 517 -1.30 -7.43 -10.27
C ILE A 517 -2.43 -7.93 -9.36
N LEU A 518 -2.08 -8.38 -8.17
CA LEU A 518 -3.00 -8.92 -7.17
C LEU A 518 -2.95 -8.04 -5.92
N THR A 519 -4.04 -7.32 -5.66
CA THR A 519 -4.15 -6.46 -4.46
C THR A 519 -5.15 -7.01 -3.45
N ALA A 520 -6.11 -7.84 -3.88
CA ALA A 520 -7.08 -8.57 -3.07
C ALA A 520 -7.78 -9.64 -3.94
N GLY A 521 -8.48 -10.59 -3.33
CA GLY A 521 -9.16 -11.67 -4.05
C GLY A 521 -8.25 -12.86 -4.34
N GLN A 522 -8.58 -13.64 -5.38
CA GLN A 522 -7.88 -14.87 -5.73
C GLN A 522 -7.57 -14.96 -7.23
N ILE A 523 -6.37 -15.46 -7.56
CA ILE A 523 -5.99 -15.87 -8.91
C ILE A 523 -5.63 -17.35 -8.87
N ASP A 524 -6.21 -18.16 -9.76
CA ASP A 524 -5.86 -19.58 -9.91
C ASP A 524 -5.40 -19.83 -11.34
N LEU A 525 -4.14 -20.21 -11.51
CA LEU A 525 -3.57 -20.54 -12.81
C LEU A 525 -3.28 -22.04 -12.88
N HIS A 526 -3.85 -22.69 -13.89
CA HIS A 526 -3.67 -24.11 -14.14
C HIS A 526 -2.96 -24.35 -15.46
N GLN A 527 -2.03 -25.28 -15.44
CA GLN A 527 -1.41 -25.86 -16.63
C GLN A 527 -1.56 -27.37 -16.59
N GLY A 528 -1.62 -28.01 -17.75
CA GLY A 528 -1.61 -29.46 -17.82
C GLY A 528 -0.28 -30.08 -17.32
N THR A 529 -0.20 -31.41 -17.37
CA THR A 529 0.97 -32.20 -16.90
C THR A 529 1.57 -33.07 -18.01
N GLY A 530 1.15 -32.83 -19.24
CA GLY A 530 1.67 -33.45 -20.45
C GLY A 530 3.07 -32.96 -20.79
N SER A 531 3.71 -33.65 -21.74
CA SER A 531 5.04 -33.26 -22.21
C SER A 531 4.95 -31.90 -22.94
N GLY A 532 5.68 -30.91 -22.42
CA GLY A 532 5.73 -29.56 -22.98
C GLY A 532 4.81 -28.55 -22.28
N GLU A 533 4.05 -28.98 -21.26
CA GLU A 533 3.18 -28.12 -20.46
C GLU A 533 3.94 -27.67 -19.20
N PHE A 534 4.38 -26.41 -19.18
CA PHE A 534 5.23 -25.82 -18.13
C PHE A 534 4.51 -24.65 -17.45
N ILE A 535 4.83 -24.41 -16.16
CA ILE A 535 4.28 -23.32 -15.36
C ILE A 535 5.38 -22.35 -14.91
N ASP A 536 6.37 -22.14 -15.78
CA ASP A 536 7.52 -21.27 -15.54
C ASP A 536 7.09 -19.81 -15.46
N LEU A 537 7.75 -19.01 -14.61
CA LEU A 537 7.48 -17.58 -14.53
C LEU A 537 8.24 -16.86 -15.64
N ASN A 538 7.50 -16.26 -16.57
CA ASN A 538 8.02 -15.59 -17.76
C ASN A 538 7.46 -14.16 -17.91
N GLY A 539 7.02 -13.57 -16.79
CA GLY A 539 6.42 -12.25 -16.72
C GLY A 539 6.57 -11.64 -15.34
N SER A 540 5.77 -10.62 -15.03
CA SER A 540 5.84 -9.87 -13.78
C SER A 540 4.65 -10.18 -12.88
N LEU A 541 4.93 -10.51 -11.63
CA LEU A 541 3.93 -10.63 -10.56
C LEU A 541 4.11 -9.46 -9.57
N GLU A 542 3.02 -8.76 -9.28
CA GLU A 542 2.92 -7.74 -8.23
C GLU A 542 1.83 -8.17 -7.25
N ILE A 543 2.22 -8.51 -6.02
CA ILE A 543 1.31 -9.05 -5.00
C ILE A 543 1.38 -8.17 -3.74
N THR A 544 0.29 -7.48 -3.44
CA THR A 544 0.16 -6.61 -2.26
C THR A 544 -1.01 -7.02 -1.37
N GLY A 545 -1.55 -8.23 -1.56
CA GLY A 545 -2.70 -8.80 -0.87
C GLY A 545 -3.29 -9.99 -1.65
N GLY A 546 -4.34 -10.62 -1.13
CA GLY A 546 -5.01 -11.74 -1.82
C GLY A 546 -4.19 -13.05 -1.87
N VAL A 547 -4.67 -14.02 -2.67
CA VAL A 547 -4.04 -15.33 -2.85
C VAL A 547 -3.89 -15.68 -4.33
N MET A 548 -2.67 -15.96 -4.79
CA MET A 548 -2.40 -16.51 -6.12
C MET A 548 -2.03 -17.98 -6.00
N ASN A 549 -2.86 -18.89 -6.52
CA ASN A 549 -2.59 -20.33 -6.56
C ASN A 549 -2.08 -20.75 -7.94
N ILE A 550 -1.00 -21.54 -7.94
CA ILE A 550 -0.38 -22.04 -9.16
C ILE A 550 -0.46 -23.58 -9.17
N HIS A 551 -1.00 -24.13 -10.24
CA HIS A 551 -1.30 -25.56 -10.37
C HIS A 551 -0.74 -26.16 -11.68
N GLY A 552 -0.15 -27.35 -11.58
CA GLY A 552 0.20 -28.16 -12.74
C GLY A 552 1.60 -27.90 -13.25
N GLY A 553 1.84 -28.07 -14.55
CA GLY A 553 3.18 -28.13 -15.12
C GLY A 553 3.83 -29.51 -14.94
N VAL A 554 4.85 -29.85 -15.73
CA VAL A 554 5.52 -31.16 -15.68
C VAL A 554 6.67 -31.24 -14.64
N ASP A 555 7.40 -30.15 -14.44
CA ASP A 555 8.59 -30.03 -13.56
C ASP A 555 8.46 -28.77 -12.66
N ASP A 556 9.48 -28.48 -11.83
CA ASP A 556 9.56 -27.24 -11.04
C ASP A 556 9.43 -26.00 -11.93
N SER A 557 8.84 -24.93 -11.37
CA SER A 557 8.65 -23.67 -12.07
C SER A 557 9.97 -22.90 -12.15
N TYR A 558 10.48 -22.65 -13.36
CA TYR A 558 11.71 -21.89 -13.57
C TYR A 558 11.46 -20.38 -13.58
N TRP A 559 12.25 -19.64 -12.81
CA TRP A 559 12.17 -18.18 -12.63
C TRP A 559 13.53 -17.56 -12.98
N PRO A 560 13.74 -17.05 -14.21
CA PRO A 560 12.91 -17.13 -15.40
C PRO A 560 13.27 -18.34 -16.29
N TYR A 561 12.55 -18.51 -17.41
CA TYR A 561 12.96 -19.45 -18.46
C TYR A 561 12.98 -18.90 -19.89
N SER A 562 11.89 -18.30 -20.38
CA SER A 562 11.73 -17.89 -21.79
C SER A 562 11.65 -16.38 -22.03
N SER A 563 11.48 -15.60 -20.96
CA SER A 563 11.54 -14.13 -20.95
C SER A 563 11.95 -13.63 -19.56
N ASP A 564 12.37 -12.37 -19.46
CA ASP A 564 12.65 -11.74 -18.16
C ASP A 564 11.42 -11.84 -17.25
N ALA A 565 11.66 -12.09 -15.97
CA ALA A 565 10.62 -12.26 -14.97
C ALA A 565 10.85 -11.38 -13.75
N SER A 566 9.79 -11.05 -13.03
CA SER A 566 9.93 -10.32 -11.76
C SER A 566 8.86 -10.68 -10.74
N LEU A 567 9.22 -10.60 -9.47
CA LEU A 567 8.28 -10.71 -8.35
C LEU A 567 8.42 -9.48 -7.43
N THR A 568 7.37 -8.67 -7.34
CA THR A 568 7.24 -7.62 -6.33
C THR A 568 6.19 -8.06 -5.33
N MET A 569 6.54 -8.13 -4.04
CA MET A 569 5.65 -8.68 -3.02
C MET A 569 5.80 -7.96 -1.68
N SER A 570 4.72 -7.35 -1.20
CA SER A 570 4.71 -6.67 0.10
C SER A 570 3.74 -7.30 1.11
N ASP A 571 2.75 -8.05 0.62
CA ASP A 571 1.77 -8.80 1.41
C ASP A 571 1.14 -9.90 0.50
N GLY A 572 0.14 -10.64 0.98
CA GLY A 572 -0.58 -11.66 0.21
C GLY A 572 0.15 -13.01 0.19
N VAL A 573 -0.39 -13.95 -0.59
CA VAL A 573 0.10 -15.33 -0.68
C VAL A 573 0.31 -15.73 -2.14
N LEU A 574 1.51 -16.23 -2.45
CA LEU A 574 1.81 -16.93 -3.71
C LEU A 574 2.00 -18.41 -3.41
N ASP A 575 1.07 -19.26 -3.84
CA ASP A 575 0.99 -20.67 -3.44
C ASP A 575 1.22 -21.62 -4.62
N PHE A 576 2.40 -22.23 -4.68
CA PHE A 576 2.72 -23.31 -5.61
C PHE A 576 2.21 -24.64 -5.07
N ARG A 577 1.00 -25.00 -5.50
CA ARG A 577 0.18 -26.05 -4.88
C ARG A 577 0.70 -27.46 -5.06
N ASN A 578 1.43 -27.71 -6.15
CA ASN A 578 1.92 -29.05 -6.50
C ASN A 578 3.27 -29.06 -7.21
N ARG A 579 4.07 -27.99 -7.13
CA ARG A 579 5.41 -27.88 -7.73
C ARG A 579 6.39 -27.16 -6.82
N GLY A 580 7.69 -27.41 -7.07
CA GLY A 580 8.77 -26.62 -6.52
C GLY A 580 9.06 -25.39 -7.37
N ILE A 581 10.00 -24.58 -6.90
CA ILE A 581 10.44 -23.36 -7.55
C ILE A 581 11.94 -23.47 -7.81
N ARG A 582 12.38 -23.11 -9.02
CA ARG A 582 13.80 -22.94 -9.36
C ARG A 582 14.07 -21.50 -9.77
N VAL A 583 14.74 -20.72 -8.93
CA VAL A 583 15.24 -19.38 -9.28
C VAL A 583 16.52 -19.56 -10.09
N TYR A 584 16.36 -19.57 -11.41
CA TYR A 584 17.35 -20.08 -12.34
C TYR A 584 18.37 -19.01 -12.74
N ASP A 585 19.67 -19.32 -12.68
CA ASP A 585 20.73 -18.43 -13.18
C ASP A 585 20.87 -18.56 -14.70
N TYR A 586 19.96 -17.89 -15.41
CA TYR A 586 19.92 -17.95 -16.87
C TYR A 586 20.60 -16.75 -17.52
N SER A 587 21.70 -16.99 -18.25
CA SER A 587 22.47 -15.92 -18.92
C SER A 587 21.72 -15.08 -19.98
N VAL A 588 20.49 -15.45 -20.35
CA VAL A 588 19.69 -14.78 -21.40
C VAL A 588 18.52 -13.99 -20.82
N HIS A 589 17.95 -14.43 -19.69
CA HIS A 589 16.77 -13.83 -19.08
C HIS A 589 17.02 -13.59 -17.60
N ASN A 590 16.67 -12.41 -17.11
CA ASN A 590 16.90 -12.04 -15.72
C ASN A 590 15.64 -12.23 -14.89
N PHE A 591 15.81 -12.72 -13.66
CA PHE A 591 14.81 -12.62 -12.62
C PHE A 591 15.19 -11.50 -11.66
N THR A 592 14.22 -10.62 -11.36
CA THR A 592 14.39 -9.55 -10.37
C THR A 592 13.30 -9.64 -9.32
N GLU A 593 13.68 -9.59 -8.05
CA GLU A 593 12.74 -9.59 -6.94
C GLU A 593 12.77 -8.26 -6.17
N ASN A 594 11.63 -7.93 -5.58
CA ASN A 594 11.48 -6.90 -4.55
C ASN A 594 10.44 -7.41 -3.54
N ILE A 595 10.86 -8.36 -2.70
CA ILE A 595 10.04 -9.01 -1.70
C ILE A 595 10.32 -8.34 -0.34
N THR A 596 9.35 -7.57 0.14
CA THR A 596 9.40 -6.86 1.43
C THR A 596 8.42 -7.45 2.44
N GLY A 597 7.55 -8.39 2.04
CA GLY A 597 6.54 -9.01 2.90
C GLY A 597 5.74 -10.11 2.19
N GLY A 598 4.69 -10.61 2.84
CA GLY A 598 3.83 -11.69 2.33
C GLY A 598 4.45 -13.10 2.39
N THR A 599 3.74 -14.10 1.85
CA THR A 599 4.13 -15.53 1.97
C THR A 599 4.20 -16.24 0.61
N ILE A 600 5.36 -16.84 0.31
CA ILE A 600 5.54 -17.77 -0.81
C ILE A 600 5.39 -19.20 -0.26
N ARG A 601 4.30 -19.89 -0.62
CA ARG A 601 4.05 -21.26 -0.18
C ARG A 601 4.52 -22.26 -1.24
N ILE A 602 5.27 -23.26 -0.80
CA ILE A 602 5.89 -24.26 -1.66
C ILE A 602 5.46 -25.66 -1.21
N SER A 603 5.10 -26.50 -2.18
CA SER A 603 4.69 -27.89 -1.94
C SER A 603 5.75 -28.92 -2.29
N GLN A 604 6.85 -28.56 -2.98
CA GLN A 604 8.00 -29.45 -3.21
C GLN A 604 9.29 -28.76 -2.76
N GLY A 605 10.38 -28.83 -3.54
CA GLY A 605 11.66 -28.19 -3.21
C GLY A 605 11.79 -26.74 -3.68
N LEU A 606 12.86 -26.08 -3.24
CA LEU A 606 13.30 -24.76 -3.67
C LEU A 606 14.77 -24.83 -4.08
N ASP A 607 15.07 -24.39 -5.30
CA ASP A 607 16.44 -24.35 -5.85
C ASP A 607 16.74 -22.93 -6.33
N VAL A 608 17.58 -22.20 -5.60
CA VAL A 608 17.98 -20.83 -5.91
C VAL A 608 19.40 -20.85 -6.45
N GLU A 609 19.52 -20.99 -7.77
CA GLU A 609 20.82 -21.00 -8.48
C GLU A 609 21.40 -19.59 -8.63
N ASN A 610 20.55 -18.56 -8.66
CA ASN A 610 20.94 -17.16 -8.76
C ASN A 610 21.61 -16.68 -7.45
N ASP A 611 22.71 -15.92 -7.53
CA ASP A 611 23.49 -15.39 -6.40
C ASP A 611 23.04 -13.99 -5.91
N THR A 612 21.91 -13.50 -6.42
CA THR A 612 21.33 -12.18 -6.11
C THR A 612 19.88 -12.24 -5.62
N PHE A 613 19.39 -13.41 -5.22
CA PHE A 613 18.07 -13.55 -4.60
C PHE A 613 18.19 -13.17 -3.12
N THR A 614 17.90 -11.89 -2.82
CA THR A 614 18.12 -11.31 -1.49
C THR A 614 16.90 -10.57 -0.98
N PRO A 615 15.78 -11.27 -0.71
CA PRO A 615 14.57 -10.66 -0.20
C PRO A 615 14.84 -9.97 1.14
N THR A 616 14.25 -8.78 1.33
CA THR A 616 14.38 -7.97 2.56
C THR A 616 13.24 -8.20 3.55
N GLY A 617 12.27 -9.03 3.20
CA GLY A 617 11.11 -9.38 4.01
C GLY A 617 10.41 -10.64 3.50
N GLY A 618 9.26 -10.96 4.07
CA GLY A 618 8.41 -12.07 3.63
C GLY A 618 8.82 -13.46 4.13
N THR A 619 7.98 -14.45 3.88
CA THR A 619 8.13 -15.83 4.39
C THR A 619 8.07 -16.86 3.28
N VAL A 620 9.07 -17.74 3.21
CA VAL A 620 8.98 -18.98 2.45
C VAL A 620 8.38 -20.06 3.34
N PHE A 621 7.27 -20.66 2.92
CA PHE A 621 6.44 -21.56 3.72
C PHE A 621 6.27 -22.94 3.07
N PHE A 622 6.87 -23.99 3.62
CA PHE A 622 6.75 -25.36 3.13
C PHE A 622 5.65 -26.11 3.87
N TYR A 623 4.71 -26.74 3.14
CA TYR A 623 3.52 -27.31 3.80
C TYR A 623 2.91 -28.58 3.22
N ASN A 624 3.30 -28.98 2.00
CA ASN A 624 2.60 -30.05 1.28
C ASN A 624 3.53 -30.94 0.43
N TYR A 625 4.76 -31.15 0.89
CA TYR A 625 5.70 -32.10 0.26
C TYR A 625 5.43 -33.52 0.76
N ASP A 626 4.98 -34.42 -0.11
CA ASP A 626 4.68 -35.81 0.27
C ASP A 626 5.95 -36.70 0.29
N ASP A 627 6.94 -36.37 -0.53
CA ASP A 627 8.27 -37.01 -0.58
C ASP A 627 9.32 -36.09 0.07
N ASP A 628 10.56 -36.59 0.24
CA ASP A 628 11.68 -35.75 0.68
C ASP A 628 11.86 -34.59 -0.31
N ALA A 629 12.08 -33.39 0.23
CA ALA A 629 12.24 -32.16 -0.55
C ALA A 629 13.55 -31.49 -0.17
N GLU A 630 14.07 -30.68 -1.10
CA GLU A 630 15.37 -30.03 -0.96
C GLU A 630 15.23 -28.51 -0.96
N ILE A 631 16.05 -27.83 -0.15
CA ILE A 631 16.32 -26.39 -0.24
C ILE A 631 17.79 -26.24 -0.61
N ASP A 632 18.05 -25.75 -1.82
CA ASP A 632 19.38 -25.34 -2.26
C ASP A 632 19.37 -23.83 -2.49
N VAL A 633 20.20 -23.09 -1.75
CA VAL A 633 20.32 -21.63 -1.90
C VAL A 633 21.79 -21.32 -2.16
N ASN A 634 22.07 -20.83 -3.37
CA ASN A 634 23.43 -20.55 -3.79
C ASN A 634 24.09 -19.46 -2.93
N GLU A 635 25.41 -19.54 -2.79
CA GLU A 635 26.20 -18.59 -2.01
C GLU A 635 26.01 -17.15 -2.53
N GLY A 636 25.69 -16.21 -1.64
CA GLY A 636 25.36 -14.82 -1.99
C GLY A 636 23.87 -14.49 -1.91
N SER A 637 23.00 -15.51 -1.97
CA SER A 637 21.56 -15.39 -1.79
C SER A 637 21.13 -15.69 -0.35
N ASN A 638 19.90 -15.30 0.00
CA ASN A 638 19.30 -15.57 1.31
C ASN A 638 17.80 -15.80 1.21
N LEU A 639 17.22 -16.35 2.28
CA LEU A 639 15.81 -16.22 2.58
C LEU A 639 15.64 -15.13 3.66
N PHE A 640 14.44 -14.56 3.77
CA PHE A 640 14.13 -13.71 4.93
C PHE A 640 13.61 -14.57 6.08
N ASN A 641 12.33 -14.97 6.06
CA ASN A 641 11.83 -15.99 6.98
C ASN A 641 11.67 -17.35 6.28
N LEU A 642 11.91 -18.43 7.02
CA LEU A 642 11.64 -19.80 6.60
C LEU A 642 10.73 -20.50 7.61
N THR A 643 9.60 -21.00 7.15
CA THR A 643 8.65 -21.75 7.98
C THR A 643 8.30 -23.07 7.31
N MET A 644 8.16 -24.11 8.12
CA MET A 644 7.62 -25.39 7.65
C MET A 644 6.52 -25.92 8.57
N ASP A 645 5.42 -26.35 7.97
CA ASP A 645 4.28 -26.92 8.68
C ASP A 645 3.59 -28.05 7.89
N LYS A 646 3.83 -29.28 8.32
CA LYS A 646 3.12 -30.49 7.88
C LYS A 646 2.11 -31.03 8.89
N SER A 647 1.78 -30.30 9.95
CA SER A 647 0.92 -30.77 11.06
C SER A 647 -0.44 -31.31 10.60
N SER A 648 -0.95 -30.81 9.47
CA SER A 648 -2.20 -31.25 8.85
C SER A 648 -2.11 -32.54 8.01
N LYS A 649 -0.92 -33.13 7.85
CA LYS A 649 -0.64 -34.23 6.91
C LYS A 649 -0.67 -35.61 7.57
N SER A 650 -0.63 -36.64 6.72
CA SER A 650 -0.61 -38.03 7.18
C SER A 650 0.69 -38.34 7.94
N PRO A 651 0.71 -39.35 8.84
CA PRO A 651 1.95 -39.77 9.49
C PRO A 651 3.07 -40.19 8.54
N GLU A 652 2.74 -40.66 7.33
CA GLU A 652 3.71 -41.01 6.30
C GLU A 652 4.34 -39.75 5.69
N ALA A 653 3.53 -38.74 5.36
CA ALA A 653 4.03 -37.45 4.87
C ALA A 653 4.79 -36.66 5.95
N LEU A 654 4.41 -36.78 7.22
CA LEU A 654 5.16 -36.18 8.35
C LEU A 654 6.58 -36.76 8.49
N ALA A 655 6.84 -37.95 7.95
CA ALA A 655 8.16 -38.58 8.02
C ALA A 655 9.13 -38.06 6.95
N SER A 656 8.62 -37.50 5.84
CA SER A 656 9.47 -36.96 4.77
C SER A 656 10.17 -35.68 5.22
N THR A 657 11.45 -35.57 4.87
CA THR A 657 12.38 -34.55 5.38
C THR A 657 12.54 -33.42 4.38
N LEU A 658 12.66 -32.19 4.90
CA LEU A 658 13.10 -31.04 4.12
C LEU A 658 14.60 -30.87 4.38
N THR A 659 15.42 -31.19 3.39
CA THR A 659 16.88 -31.17 3.51
C THR A 659 17.43 -29.90 2.89
N ALA A 660 18.12 -29.10 3.67
CA ALA A 660 18.90 -27.99 3.16
C ALA A 660 20.31 -28.47 2.76
N VAL A 661 20.79 -28.02 1.60
CA VAL A 661 22.13 -28.32 1.08
C VAL A 661 22.96 -27.06 0.96
N GLY A 662 24.29 -27.23 0.94
CA GLY A 662 25.22 -26.12 0.80
C GLY A 662 25.30 -25.24 2.05
N THR A 663 24.98 -23.96 1.89
CA THR A 663 24.90 -22.95 2.95
C THR A 663 23.51 -22.32 2.90
N LEU A 664 22.86 -22.14 4.05
CA LEU A 664 21.53 -21.52 4.11
C LEU A 664 21.57 -20.27 4.97
N ASN A 665 21.32 -19.10 4.35
CA ASN A 665 21.23 -17.82 5.04
C ASN A 665 19.76 -17.43 5.25
N ILE A 666 19.37 -17.18 6.50
CA ILE A 666 18.02 -16.75 6.89
C ILE A 666 18.15 -15.42 7.65
N ASN A 667 17.76 -14.33 7.01
CA ASN A 667 17.89 -12.97 7.57
C ASN A 667 16.81 -12.63 8.62
N GLY A 668 15.83 -13.51 8.81
CA GLY A 668 14.73 -13.39 9.77
C GLY A 668 14.54 -14.69 10.55
N ASP A 669 13.29 -15.08 10.78
CA ASP A 669 12.93 -16.21 11.65
C ASP A 669 12.99 -17.56 10.91
N PHE A 670 13.48 -18.59 11.61
CA PHE A 670 13.39 -19.99 11.22
C PHE A 670 12.40 -20.73 12.13
N THR A 671 11.37 -21.37 11.56
CA THR A 671 10.30 -22.02 12.34
C THR A 671 9.92 -23.40 11.81
N ILE A 672 9.86 -24.38 12.72
CA ILE A 672 9.38 -25.74 12.49
C ILE A 672 8.11 -25.97 13.32
N ASP A 673 6.96 -25.98 12.65
CA ASP A 673 5.65 -26.29 13.24
C ASP A 673 5.18 -27.72 12.93
N GLY A 674 5.76 -28.37 11.91
CA GLY A 674 5.40 -29.73 11.51
C GLY A 674 6.33 -30.32 10.46
N GLY A 675 6.85 -31.54 10.70
CA GLY A 675 7.74 -32.26 9.79
C GLY A 675 9.18 -32.37 10.32
N ASN A 676 10.10 -32.91 9.52
CA ASN A 676 11.54 -33.00 9.85
C ASN A 676 12.34 -32.06 8.94
N PHE A 677 13.33 -31.37 9.52
CA PHE A 677 14.30 -30.54 8.83
C PHE A 677 15.72 -31.10 9.01
N GLU A 678 16.44 -31.26 7.91
CA GLU A 678 17.86 -31.61 7.92
C GLU A 678 18.66 -30.36 7.52
N ALA A 679 19.50 -29.86 8.43
CA ALA A 679 20.24 -28.63 8.22
C ALA A 679 21.46 -28.85 7.31
N PRO A 680 21.91 -27.79 6.61
CA PRO A 680 23.05 -27.86 5.71
C PRO A 680 24.39 -27.83 6.47
N GLY A 681 25.50 -27.75 5.74
CA GLY A 681 26.83 -27.66 6.36
C GLY A 681 27.01 -26.40 7.20
N GLU A 682 26.45 -25.27 6.76
CA GLU A 682 26.41 -24.01 7.49
C GLU A 682 25.03 -23.37 7.36
N MET A 683 24.41 -23.00 8.49
CA MET A 683 23.09 -22.38 8.54
C MET A 683 23.16 -21.10 9.37
N TYR A 684 22.94 -19.94 8.74
CA TYR A 684 22.94 -18.64 9.39
C TYR A 684 21.50 -18.20 9.68
N ILE A 685 21.23 -17.76 10.90
CA ILE A 685 19.90 -17.36 11.36
C ILE A 685 19.99 -16.07 12.15
N ALA A 686 19.48 -15.00 11.55
CA ALA A 686 19.55 -13.67 12.14
C ALA A 686 18.40 -13.37 13.12
N GLY A 687 17.22 -13.96 12.88
CA GLY A 687 16.04 -13.87 13.74
C GLY A 687 15.91 -15.06 14.70
N ASN A 688 14.68 -15.38 15.10
CA ASN A 688 14.42 -16.43 16.09
C ASN A 688 14.54 -17.84 15.49
N PHE A 689 15.07 -18.77 16.29
CA PHE A 689 15.02 -20.20 16.02
C PHE A 689 13.87 -20.83 16.82
N ASN A 690 12.85 -21.32 16.13
CA ASN A 690 11.64 -21.88 16.74
C ASN A 690 11.40 -23.33 16.29
N ASN A 691 11.89 -24.31 17.04
CA ASN A 691 11.45 -25.70 16.89
C ASN A 691 10.27 -25.97 17.85
N ASN A 692 9.04 -25.79 17.36
CA ASN A 692 7.82 -25.95 18.16
C ASN A 692 7.41 -27.42 18.39
N LEU A 693 8.31 -28.36 18.10
CA LEU A 693 8.07 -29.80 18.22
C LEU A 693 8.96 -30.43 19.31
N THR A 694 9.93 -31.23 18.91
CA THR A 694 10.90 -31.88 19.79
C THR A 694 12.26 -31.83 19.10
N PRO A 695 13.38 -31.93 19.82
CA PRO A 695 14.71 -31.89 19.23
C PRO A 695 14.92 -32.83 18.03
N ALA A 696 14.25 -33.99 18.01
CA ALA A 696 14.36 -34.96 16.91
C ALA A 696 13.87 -34.46 15.53
N HIS A 697 13.21 -33.30 15.44
CA HIS A 697 12.71 -32.75 14.18
C HIS A 697 13.67 -31.78 13.50
N PHE A 698 14.76 -31.40 14.17
CA PHE A 698 15.85 -30.64 13.60
C PHE A 698 17.12 -31.51 13.68
N ASP A 699 17.65 -31.91 12.53
CA ASP A 699 18.90 -32.70 12.45
C ASP A 699 19.94 -31.92 11.64
N GLU A 700 20.92 -31.31 12.30
CA GLU A 700 22.00 -30.63 11.59
C GLU A 700 23.12 -31.57 11.11
N LEU A 701 23.01 -32.87 11.37
CA LEU A 701 24.00 -33.89 11.08
C LEU A 701 25.40 -33.58 11.68
N VAL A 702 26.25 -32.94 10.89
CA VAL A 702 27.62 -32.54 11.24
C VAL A 702 27.88 -31.07 10.93
N GLY A 703 26.82 -30.31 10.62
CA GLY A 703 26.83 -28.91 10.23
C GLY A 703 27.14 -27.97 11.39
N ASN A 704 27.04 -26.68 11.11
CA ASN A 704 27.18 -25.60 12.08
C ASN A 704 25.98 -24.68 11.95
N VAL A 705 25.26 -24.48 13.05
CA VAL A 705 24.24 -23.45 13.17
C VAL A 705 24.89 -22.19 13.73
N ILE A 706 24.76 -21.08 13.01
CA ILE A 706 25.30 -19.78 13.36
C ILE A 706 24.16 -18.82 13.64
N PHE A 707 24.07 -18.33 14.87
CA PHE A 707 23.18 -17.24 15.22
C PHE A 707 23.89 -15.91 14.99
N ASP A 708 23.41 -15.13 14.01
CA ASP A 708 24.03 -13.89 13.55
C ASP A 708 23.05 -12.70 13.59
N GLY A 709 23.45 -11.54 13.05
CA GLY A 709 22.60 -10.34 13.04
C GLY A 709 22.64 -9.50 14.32
N GLU A 710 21.74 -8.52 14.40
CA GLU A 710 21.78 -7.42 15.38
C GLU A 710 20.65 -7.48 16.43
N MET A 711 19.73 -8.45 16.31
CA MET A 711 18.60 -8.60 17.23
C MET A 711 18.86 -9.71 18.25
N ASP A 712 18.40 -9.50 19.47
CA ASP A 712 18.40 -10.54 20.50
C ASP A 712 17.51 -11.71 20.08
N ILE A 713 17.97 -12.94 20.32
CA ILE A 713 17.18 -14.16 20.16
C ILE A 713 16.77 -14.66 21.53
N VAL A 714 15.48 -14.89 21.73
CA VAL A 714 14.96 -15.61 22.90
C VAL A 714 14.72 -17.05 22.50
N TYR A 715 15.41 -17.97 23.15
CA TYR A 715 15.37 -19.39 22.84
C TYR A 715 14.15 -20.08 23.48
N PRO A 716 13.17 -20.62 22.75
CA PRO A 716 11.90 -20.98 23.38
C PRO A 716 11.88 -22.38 24.03
N GLU A 717 12.65 -23.36 23.55
CA GLU A 717 12.50 -24.80 23.92
C GLU A 717 13.83 -25.55 24.00
N ASP A 718 13.83 -26.77 24.57
CA ASP A 718 15.01 -27.65 24.58
C ASP A 718 15.44 -28.04 23.16
N GLU A 719 16.74 -28.06 22.87
CA GLU A 719 17.29 -28.48 21.57
C GLU A 719 18.69 -29.09 21.66
N ILE A 720 19.06 -29.85 20.62
CA ILE A 720 20.37 -30.48 20.49
C ILE A 720 21.04 -29.99 19.21
N PHE A 721 22.20 -29.36 19.38
CA PHE A 721 23.08 -28.99 18.29
C PHE A 721 24.31 -29.90 18.16
N TYR A 722 24.89 -29.98 16.97
CA TYR A 722 26.20 -30.54 16.69
C TYR A 722 27.27 -29.48 16.91
N ASN A 723 27.32 -28.45 16.06
CA ASN A 723 28.10 -27.24 16.31
C ASN A 723 27.16 -26.04 16.41
N LEU A 724 27.34 -25.24 17.46
CA LEU A 724 26.61 -23.99 17.63
C LEU A 724 27.59 -22.84 17.72
N THR A 725 27.40 -21.82 16.88
CA THR A 725 28.19 -20.59 16.88
C THR A 725 27.30 -19.40 17.19
N ILE A 726 27.69 -18.58 18.17
CA ILE A 726 27.08 -17.30 18.48
C ILE A 726 27.98 -16.21 17.90
N ASP A 727 27.48 -15.48 16.90
CA ASP A 727 28.18 -14.40 16.18
C ASP A 727 27.26 -13.19 15.99
N LYS A 728 26.74 -12.69 17.10
CA LYS A 728 25.78 -11.58 17.18
C LYS A 728 26.54 -10.27 17.36
N ASN A 729 26.37 -9.28 16.47
CA ASN A 729 27.03 -7.99 16.63
C ASN A 729 26.32 -7.18 17.73
N ASP A 730 26.90 -7.13 18.94
CA ASP A 730 26.37 -6.42 20.12
C ASP A 730 24.97 -6.89 20.60
N ALA A 731 24.52 -8.07 20.19
CA ALA A 731 23.27 -8.69 20.60
C ALA A 731 23.47 -10.02 21.35
N SER A 732 22.39 -10.54 21.92
CA SER A 732 22.42 -11.67 22.84
C SER A 732 21.54 -12.83 22.36
N VAL A 733 22.00 -14.04 22.63
CA VAL A 733 21.19 -15.26 22.63
C VAL A 733 20.85 -15.57 24.08
N VAL A 734 19.56 -15.54 24.41
CA VAL A 734 19.06 -15.70 25.79
C VAL A 734 18.39 -17.06 25.94
N LEU A 735 18.96 -17.90 26.79
CA LEU A 735 18.35 -19.15 27.23
C LEU A 735 17.45 -18.88 28.46
N PRO A 736 16.12 -19.11 28.38
CA PRO A 736 15.19 -18.86 29.46
C PRO A 736 15.40 -19.77 30.69
N GLU A 737 14.74 -19.40 31.79
CA GLU A 737 14.77 -20.16 33.05
C GLU A 737 14.30 -21.61 32.83
N GLY A 738 15.13 -22.56 33.27
CA GLY A 738 14.82 -23.99 33.23
C GLY A 738 14.99 -24.70 31.87
N GLN A 739 15.36 -23.98 30.80
CA GLN A 739 15.56 -24.57 29.47
C GLN A 739 16.95 -25.19 29.29
N THR A 740 17.08 -26.12 28.35
CA THR A 740 18.32 -26.85 28.04
C THR A 740 18.78 -26.65 26.61
N ILE A 741 20.01 -26.20 26.42
CA ILE A 741 20.71 -26.31 25.14
C ILE A 741 21.77 -27.41 25.25
N SER A 742 21.75 -28.36 24.32
CA SER A 742 22.80 -29.37 24.19
C SER A 742 23.66 -29.10 22.97
N VAL A 743 24.99 -29.26 23.08
CA VAL A 743 25.92 -29.16 21.96
C VAL A 743 26.87 -30.35 21.97
N THR A 744 26.77 -31.19 20.94
CA THR A 744 27.45 -32.49 20.92
C THR A 744 28.91 -32.40 20.43
N LYS A 745 29.30 -31.30 19.77
CA LYS A 745 30.67 -31.11 19.27
C LYS A 745 31.37 -29.82 19.73
N ILE A 746 30.92 -28.63 19.36
CA ILE A 746 31.53 -27.40 19.89
C ILE A 746 30.52 -26.26 19.98
N LEU A 747 30.51 -25.57 21.11
CA LEU A 747 29.89 -24.27 21.27
C LEU A 747 30.97 -23.19 21.12
N THR A 748 30.80 -22.31 20.14
CA THR A 748 31.68 -21.16 19.91
C THR A 748 30.91 -19.88 20.19
N VAL A 749 31.50 -18.95 20.95
CA VAL A 749 30.95 -17.61 21.18
C VAL A 749 31.99 -16.61 20.69
N ASP A 750 31.79 -16.06 19.48
CA ASP A 750 32.76 -15.21 18.78
C ASP A 750 32.46 -13.71 18.97
N ASN A 751 31.25 -13.27 18.62
CA ASN A 751 30.74 -11.93 18.89
C ASN A 751 29.37 -12.02 19.57
N GLY A 752 29.08 -11.05 20.44
CA GLY A 752 27.81 -11.00 21.18
C GLY A 752 27.83 -11.89 22.41
N GLN A 753 26.64 -12.21 22.92
CA GLN A 753 26.52 -12.84 24.25
C GLN A 753 25.64 -14.08 24.23
N LEU A 754 26.05 -15.14 24.93
CA LEU A 754 25.16 -16.21 25.36
C LEU A 754 24.82 -15.99 26.84
N ILE A 755 23.54 -15.76 27.14
CA ILE A 755 23.02 -15.52 28.48
C ILE A 755 22.16 -16.70 28.91
N CYS A 756 22.56 -17.41 29.96
CA CYS A 756 21.79 -18.53 30.52
C CYS A 756 21.13 -18.13 31.85
N ASN A 757 19.81 -18.03 31.86
CA ASN A 757 19.06 -17.65 33.06
C ASN A 757 19.05 -18.74 34.15
N PRO A 758 18.69 -18.43 35.41
CA PRO A 758 18.67 -19.40 36.50
C PRO A 758 17.97 -20.73 36.16
N GLY A 759 18.45 -21.84 36.71
CA GLY A 759 17.90 -23.18 36.49
C GLY A 759 18.09 -23.78 35.09
N SER A 760 18.60 -23.02 34.11
CA SER A 760 18.91 -23.53 32.77
C SER A 760 20.10 -24.51 32.76
N SER A 761 20.21 -25.30 31.69
CA SER A 761 21.27 -26.29 31.51
C SER A 761 21.99 -26.15 30.17
N LEU A 762 23.32 -26.12 30.20
CA LEU A 762 24.18 -26.19 29.03
C LEU A 762 24.89 -27.54 29.01
N LEU A 763 24.51 -28.42 28.08
CA LEU A 763 25.03 -29.79 27.99
C LEU A 763 26.04 -29.93 26.84
N ILE A 764 27.32 -30.08 27.13
CA ILE A 764 28.42 -30.02 26.15
C ILE A 764 29.21 -31.33 26.12
N ASP A 765 29.28 -32.01 24.98
CA ASP A 765 30.08 -33.25 24.86
C ASP A 765 31.48 -33.04 24.26
N GLY A 766 31.69 -32.00 23.45
CA GLY A 766 33.00 -31.75 22.85
C GLY A 766 33.74 -30.58 23.48
N GLY A 767 33.23 -29.35 23.37
CA GLY A 767 33.80 -28.23 24.13
C GLY A 767 33.10 -26.89 23.96
N VAL A 768 33.50 -25.94 24.79
CA VAL A 768 33.12 -24.52 24.77
C VAL A 768 34.36 -23.69 24.46
N SER A 769 34.24 -22.76 23.51
CA SER A 769 35.27 -21.78 23.18
C SER A 769 34.66 -20.38 23.18
N VAL A 770 35.00 -19.57 24.17
CA VAL A 770 34.61 -18.16 24.23
C VAL A 770 35.77 -17.32 23.70
N ASN A 771 35.55 -16.64 22.57
CA ASN A 771 36.58 -15.97 21.78
C ASN A 771 36.48 -14.44 21.90
N ASN A 772 37.42 -13.73 21.27
CA ASN A 772 37.50 -12.27 21.34
C ASN A 772 36.26 -11.60 20.74
N GLY A 773 35.48 -10.92 21.58
CA GLY A 773 34.20 -10.30 21.21
C GLY A 773 32.99 -11.02 21.81
N GLY A 774 33.16 -12.28 22.20
CA GLY A 774 32.11 -13.16 22.71
C GLY A 774 32.03 -13.15 24.24
N GLY A 775 30.82 -13.22 24.78
CA GLY A 775 30.56 -13.30 26.22
C GLY A 775 29.67 -14.47 26.60
N LEU A 776 30.06 -15.21 27.63
CA LEU A 776 29.23 -16.24 28.26
C LEU A 776 28.81 -15.79 29.67
N TYR A 777 27.53 -15.49 29.84
CA TYR A 777 26.97 -14.96 31.07
C TYR A 777 26.00 -15.96 31.68
N LEU A 778 26.29 -16.38 32.92
CA LEU A 778 25.53 -17.39 33.65
C LEU A 778 25.01 -16.81 34.99
N PRO A 779 24.03 -15.88 34.96
CA PRO A 779 23.54 -15.19 36.16
C PRO A 779 22.57 -16.06 36.97
N GLY A 780 23.06 -17.06 37.70
CA GLY A 780 22.20 -17.95 38.49
C GLY A 780 21.52 -17.25 39.69
N GLY A 781 22.11 -16.18 40.23
CA GLY A 781 21.51 -15.36 41.29
C GLY A 781 21.00 -16.17 42.50
N GLY A 782 19.84 -15.78 43.03
CA GLY A 782 19.14 -16.50 44.11
C GLY A 782 18.18 -17.61 43.64
N GLY A 783 18.18 -17.95 42.35
CA GLY A 783 17.34 -19.00 41.76
C GLY A 783 17.97 -20.40 41.87
N ASP A 784 17.41 -21.36 41.12
CA ASP A 784 18.04 -22.67 40.96
C ASP A 784 19.37 -22.54 40.22
N ALA A 785 20.35 -23.38 40.58
CA ALA A 785 21.69 -23.32 40.00
C ALA A 785 21.66 -23.64 38.49
N ILE A 786 22.44 -22.89 37.71
CA ILE A 786 22.67 -23.20 36.29
C ILE A 786 23.58 -24.42 36.22
N THR A 787 23.32 -25.36 35.31
CA THR A 787 24.16 -26.55 35.15
C THR A 787 24.96 -26.46 33.87
N VAL A 788 26.29 -26.62 33.96
CA VAL A 788 27.18 -26.80 32.81
C VAL A 788 27.87 -28.16 32.94
N THR A 789 27.45 -29.12 32.11
CA THR A 789 27.91 -30.51 32.19
C THR A 789 27.92 -31.15 30.80
N SER A 790 28.24 -32.44 30.69
CA SER A 790 28.14 -33.17 29.42
C SER A 790 26.88 -34.00 29.31
N LEU A 791 26.36 -34.08 28.08
CA LEU A 791 25.18 -34.87 27.74
C LEU A 791 25.47 -36.37 27.92
N SER A 792 26.63 -36.82 27.42
CA SER A 792 27.10 -38.21 27.45
C SER A 792 27.76 -38.63 28.76
N LYS A 793 28.01 -37.68 29.68
CA LYS A 793 28.85 -37.85 30.88
C LYS A 793 30.33 -38.11 30.58
N GLY A 794 30.79 -37.80 29.36
CA GLY A 794 32.20 -37.71 28.99
C GLY A 794 32.81 -36.37 29.39
N ASP A 795 34.12 -36.26 29.31
CA ASP A 795 34.80 -35.00 29.66
C ASP A 795 34.79 -34.01 28.48
N TYR A 796 34.45 -32.73 28.70
CA TYR A 796 34.45 -31.68 27.67
C TYR A 796 35.48 -30.57 27.93
N VAL A 797 35.95 -29.94 26.85
CA VAL A 797 36.86 -28.78 26.91
C VAL A 797 36.09 -27.52 27.26
N PHE A 798 36.62 -26.66 28.14
CA PHE A 798 36.02 -25.35 28.39
C PHE A 798 37.11 -24.27 28.41
N ASP A 799 37.22 -23.52 27.32
CA ASP A 799 38.22 -22.48 27.13
C ASP A 799 37.58 -21.09 27.03
N VAL A 800 38.07 -20.16 27.85
CA VAL A 800 37.82 -18.72 27.70
C VAL A 800 39.10 -18.06 27.22
N ASN A 801 39.15 -17.76 25.92
CA ASN A 801 40.33 -17.26 25.24
C ASN A 801 40.57 -15.76 25.49
N ALA A 802 41.74 -15.27 25.07
CA ALA A 802 42.05 -13.84 25.15
C ALA A 802 41.00 -12.99 24.43
N GLY A 803 40.44 -11.99 25.13
CA GLY A 803 39.35 -11.14 24.64
C GLY A 803 37.94 -11.70 24.82
N GLY A 804 37.79 -12.99 25.17
CA GLY A 804 36.50 -13.58 25.54
C GLY A 804 36.09 -13.21 26.95
N GLN A 805 34.79 -13.16 27.21
CA GLN A 805 34.22 -12.74 28.49
C GLN A 805 33.47 -13.87 29.20
N ILE A 806 33.63 -13.98 30.51
CA ILE A 806 32.83 -14.92 31.32
C ILE A 806 32.45 -14.33 32.68
N ALA A 807 31.19 -14.50 33.07
CA ALA A 807 30.71 -14.25 34.43
C ALA A 807 29.69 -15.33 34.83
N ALA A 808 29.77 -15.81 36.06
CA ALA A 808 29.03 -16.99 36.50
C ALA A 808 28.70 -16.91 38.00
N GLU A 809 27.41 -16.90 38.33
CA GLU A 809 26.93 -16.96 39.71
C GLU A 809 26.07 -18.20 39.91
N ASN A 810 26.27 -18.93 41.01
CA ASN A 810 25.45 -20.10 41.36
C ASN A 810 25.37 -21.14 40.22
N VAL A 811 26.54 -21.50 39.67
CA VAL A 811 26.66 -22.46 38.55
C VAL A 811 27.33 -23.75 39.03
N GLU A 812 26.83 -24.89 38.57
CA GLU A 812 27.47 -26.20 38.74
C GLU A 812 28.22 -26.61 37.47
N PHE A 813 29.55 -26.60 37.53
CA PHE A 813 30.42 -27.13 36.50
C PHE A 813 30.82 -28.57 36.85
N SER A 814 30.55 -29.51 35.95
CA SER A 814 30.90 -30.93 36.10
C SER A 814 31.33 -31.57 34.79
N ASN A 815 32.09 -32.67 34.84
CA ASN A 815 32.56 -33.41 33.65
C ASN A 815 33.43 -32.58 32.69
N MET A 816 34.27 -31.69 33.21
CA MET A 816 35.27 -30.97 32.41
C MET A 816 36.51 -31.84 32.18
N ASP A 817 37.26 -31.55 31.12
CA ASP A 817 38.48 -32.25 30.74
C ASP A 817 39.64 -32.05 31.72
N THR A 818 40.87 -32.40 31.28
CA THR A 818 42.03 -32.32 32.16
C THR A 818 42.40 -30.91 32.59
N ASP A 819 41.97 -29.89 31.85
CA ASP A 819 42.26 -28.49 32.12
C ASP A 819 41.12 -27.81 32.91
N GLY A 820 39.98 -28.47 33.08
CA GLY A 820 38.85 -27.96 33.85
C GLY A 820 38.17 -26.78 33.16
N VAL A 821 37.66 -25.82 33.94
CA VAL A 821 37.32 -24.50 33.40
C VAL A 821 38.61 -23.69 33.21
N ASN A 822 39.01 -23.48 31.96
CA ASN A 822 40.29 -22.87 31.61
C ASN A 822 40.15 -21.39 31.23
N ILE A 823 40.66 -20.52 32.11
CA ILE A 823 40.65 -19.06 31.92
C ILE A 823 42.02 -18.61 31.44
N HIS A 824 42.14 -18.33 30.13
CA HIS A 824 43.41 -17.93 29.53
C HIS A 824 43.80 -16.51 29.90
N SER A 825 45.09 -16.22 29.72
CA SER A 825 45.62 -14.85 29.87
C SER A 825 45.00 -13.91 28.85
N GLY A 826 44.43 -12.80 29.32
CA GLY A 826 43.76 -11.81 28.47
C GLY A 826 42.25 -12.02 28.30
N ALA A 827 41.67 -13.07 28.89
CA ALA A 827 40.21 -13.15 29.06
C ALA A 827 39.71 -11.99 29.93
N TYR A 828 38.52 -11.48 29.64
CA TYR A 828 37.88 -10.40 30.38
C TYR A 828 36.87 -10.94 31.39
N LEU A 829 36.86 -10.37 32.59
CA LEU A 829 36.09 -10.87 33.73
C LEU A 829 35.21 -9.74 34.27
N PRO A 830 33.96 -9.60 33.80
CA PRO A 830 33.08 -8.50 34.19
C PRO A 830 32.40 -8.71 35.56
N GLY A 831 32.64 -7.79 36.50
CA GLY A 831 31.80 -7.53 37.68
C GLY A 831 31.99 -8.42 38.91
N ASP A 832 31.05 -8.31 39.86
CA ASP A 832 31.10 -8.85 41.24
C ASP A 832 30.72 -10.34 41.39
N TRP A 833 30.51 -11.03 40.27
CA TRP A 833 29.95 -12.39 40.22
C TRP A 833 30.81 -13.33 39.37
N ILE A 834 32.13 -13.14 39.41
CA ILE A 834 33.10 -14.03 38.77
C ILE A 834 33.17 -15.34 39.58
N PHE A 835 32.51 -16.39 39.07
CA PHE A 835 32.42 -17.72 39.69
C PHE A 835 31.89 -17.72 41.13
N LYS A 836 31.06 -16.73 41.48
CA LYS A 836 30.51 -16.58 42.83
C LYS A 836 29.53 -17.71 43.13
N ASN A 837 29.65 -18.33 44.30
CA ASN A 837 28.80 -19.45 44.74
C ASN A 837 28.75 -20.61 43.71
N CYS A 838 29.80 -20.78 42.90
CA CYS A 838 29.86 -21.85 41.90
C CYS A 838 30.41 -23.15 42.49
N THR A 839 29.88 -24.28 42.02
CA THR A 839 30.35 -25.62 42.39
C THR A 839 31.16 -26.23 41.25
N PHE A 840 32.38 -26.68 41.54
CA PHE A 840 33.24 -27.37 40.59
C PHE A 840 33.46 -28.81 41.06
N LYS A 841 33.07 -29.79 40.24
CA LYS A 841 33.12 -31.22 40.64
C LYS A 841 33.31 -32.16 39.45
N ASP A 842 33.53 -33.44 39.74
CA ASP A 842 33.52 -34.51 38.74
C ASP A 842 34.37 -34.25 37.47
N GLY A 843 35.53 -33.59 37.60
CA GLY A 843 36.45 -33.36 36.48
C GLY A 843 37.24 -34.61 36.06
N ALA A 844 37.95 -34.54 34.94
CA ALA A 844 38.67 -35.67 34.37
C ALA A 844 39.71 -36.27 35.33
N LEU A 845 39.93 -37.59 35.21
CA LEU A 845 40.94 -38.34 35.97
C LEU A 845 42.33 -37.74 35.72
N GLY A 846 42.99 -37.33 36.80
CA GLY A 846 44.33 -36.75 36.74
C GLY A 846 44.38 -35.26 36.40
N GLY A 847 43.24 -34.63 36.08
CA GLY A 847 43.13 -33.22 35.69
C GLY A 847 43.04 -32.23 36.85
N THR A 848 42.56 -31.03 36.54
CA THR A 848 42.20 -29.95 37.49
C THR A 848 40.73 -29.56 37.32
N LEU A 849 40.10 -28.93 38.31
CA LEU A 849 38.72 -28.44 38.17
C LEU A 849 38.68 -27.03 37.56
N ILE A 850 39.68 -26.21 37.87
CA ILE A 850 39.87 -24.87 37.30
C ILE A 850 41.34 -24.72 36.89
N THR A 851 41.58 -24.15 35.72
CA THR A 851 42.89 -23.61 35.32
C THR A 851 42.77 -22.10 35.20
N TRP A 852 43.59 -21.35 35.95
CA TRP A 852 43.51 -19.90 36.02
C TRP A 852 44.82 -19.25 35.57
N ASP A 853 44.97 -19.01 34.27
CA ASP A 853 46.15 -18.33 33.71
C ASP A 853 45.87 -16.87 33.34
N ASN A 854 44.72 -16.34 33.78
CA ASN A 854 44.42 -14.92 33.73
C ASN A 854 45.40 -14.11 34.60
N GLY A 855 45.68 -12.88 34.16
CA GLY A 855 46.65 -11.98 34.79
C GLY A 855 46.04 -10.95 35.75
N ALA A 856 44.72 -10.94 35.94
CA ALA A 856 44.04 -10.05 36.90
C ALA A 856 44.11 -10.60 38.33
N ASP A 857 44.10 -9.69 39.30
CA ASP A 857 43.91 -10.02 40.72
C ASP A 857 42.41 -10.13 40.99
N ILE A 858 41.94 -11.33 41.36
CA ILE A 858 40.50 -11.65 41.46
C ILE A 858 40.21 -12.34 42.79
N VAL A 859 39.04 -12.04 43.36
CA VAL A 859 38.46 -12.75 44.50
C VAL A 859 37.25 -13.55 44.03
N ILE A 860 37.27 -14.87 44.23
CA ILE A 860 36.11 -15.75 44.03
C ILE A 860 35.45 -15.98 45.38
N TYR A 861 34.18 -15.62 45.48
CA TYR A 861 33.37 -15.76 46.69
C TYR A 861 32.59 -17.07 46.70
N ASP A 862 32.60 -17.77 47.85
CA ASP A 862 31.74 -18.92 48.13
C ASP A 862 31.89 -20.11 47.15
N ALA A 863 33.06 -20.29 46.53
CA ALA A 863 33.31 -21.44 45.65
C ALA A 863 33.21 -22.78 46.41
N VAL A 864 32.62 -23.79 45.78
CA VAL A 864 32.43 -25.11 46.37
C VAL A 864 33.24 -26.15 45.59
N PHE A 865 34.12 -26.87 46.29
CA PHE A 865 34.91 -27.99 45.79
C PHE A 865 34.56 -29.27 46.57
N PRO A 866 33.49 -30.00 46.18
CA PRO A 866 33.01 -31.19 46.89
C PRO A 866 34.03 -32.33 46.94
N THR A 867 33.67 -33.43 47.60
CA THR A 867 34.51 -34.64 47.65
C THR A 867 34.89 -35.09 46.23
N ASN A 868 36.19 -35.18 45.96
CA ASN A 868 36.72 -35.64 44.68
C ASN A 868 36.41 -37.13 44.44
N THR A 869 35.44 -37.37 43.57
CA THR A 869 34.86 -38.68 43.23
C THR A 869 35.48 -39.31 41.99
N THR A 870 36.05 -38.50 41.08
CA THR A 870 36.55 -38.91 39.76
C THR A 870 38.07 -39.09 39.71
N GLY A 871 38.79 -38.55 40.69
CA GLY A 871 40.25 -38.67 40.77
C GLY A 871 41.00 -37.57 40.02
N SER A 872 40.43 -36.36 39.88
CA SER A 872 41.19 -35.17 39.50
C SER A 872 42.38 -34.99 40.45
N THR A 873 43.53 -34.53 39.94
CA THR A 873 44.72 -34.35 40.78
C THR A 873 44.62 -33.07 41.59
N TYR A 874 44.10 -32.01 40.96
CA TYR A 874 44.08 -30.67 41.53
C TYR A 874 42.68 -30.08 41.55
N ASN A 875 42.40 -29.18 42.50
CA ASN A 875 41.22 -28.33 42.47
C ASN A 875 41.44 -27.15 41.51
N VAL A 876 42.53 -26.42 41.71
CA VAL A 876 42.91 -25.22 40.98
C VAL A 876 44.36 -25.38 40.53
N THR A 877 44.62 -25.02 39.28
CA THR A 877 45.96 -24.93 38.70
C THR A 877 46.22 -23.49 38.26
N LYS A 878 47.39 -22.95 38.64
CA LYS A 878 47.90 -21.67 38.11
C LYS A 878 49.31 -21.87 37.56
N ASN A 879 49.45 -21.76 36.24
CA ASN A 879 50.72 -21.95 35.55
C ASN A 879 51.44 -20.62 35.29
N ALA A 880 50.71 -19.51 35.26
CA ALA A 880 51.25 -18.19 34.97
C ALA A 880 51.69 -17.44 36.25
N ASP A 881 52.91 -16.88 36.22
CA ASP A 881 53.46 -16.01 37.28
C ASP A 881 52.95 -14.56 37.17
N ASN A 882 51.63 -14.40 37.10
CA ASN A 882 50.94 -13.12 37.02
C ASN A 882 49.54 -13.21 37.65
N GLY A 883 49.05 -12.08 38.17
CA GLY A 883 47.80 -12.03 38.91
C GLY A 883 47.81 -12.87 40.20
N TYR A 884 46.87 -12.58 41.09
CA TYR A 884 46.54 -13.37 42.26
C TYR A 884 45.10 -13.84 42.18
N LEU A 885 44.89 -15.13 42.46
CA LEU A 885 43.55 -15.69 42.64
C LEU A 885 43.30 -15.89 44.13
N HIS A 886 42.36 -15.16 44.68
CA HIS A 886 41.93 -15.28 46.07
C HIS A 886 40.59 -16.00 46.15
N PHE A 887 40.43 -16.85 47.16
CA PHE A 887 39.15 -17.44 47.53
C PHE A 887 38.69 -16.86 48.86
N ASP A 888 37.47 -16.33 48.89
CA ASP A 888 36.77 -15.99 50.12
C ASP A 888 35.71 -17.05 50.41
N ASN A 889 35.79 -17.66 51.58
CA ASN A 889 34.86 -18.70 52.04
C ASN A 889 34.70 -19.91 51.07
N ALA A 890 35.80 -20.38 50.44
CA ALA A 890 35.75 -21.63 49.68
C ALA A 890 35.47 -22.84 50.60
N THR A 891 34.59 -23.75 50.16
CA THR A 891 34.14 -24.90 50.97
C THR A 891 34.27 -26.23 50.24
N GLY A 892 34.19 -27.33 51.00
CA GLY A 892 34.18 -28.70 50.48
C GLY A 892 35.47 -29.50 50.77
N ASP A 893 35.39 -30.82 50.67
CA ASP A 893 36.48 -31.74 51.06
C ASP A 893 37.73 -31.62 50.15
N PHE A 894 37.57 -31.05 48.96
CA PHE A 894 38.65 -30.87 47.98
C PHE A 894 39.05 -29.39 47.84
N ALA A 895 38.61 -28.51 48.76
CA ALA A 895 39.07 -27.12 48.83
C ALA A 895 40.39 -27.00 49.60
N GLY A 896 41.20 -25.99 49.28
CA GLY A 896 42.40 -25.61 50.03
C GLY A 896 43.74 -25.93 49.34
N GLU A 897 44.80 -25.35 49.89
CA GLU A 897 46.20 -25.40 49.42
C GLU A 897 46.75 -26.84 49.26
N ALA A 898 46.18 -27.81 49.98
CA ALA A 898 46.64 -29.20 49.93
C ALA A 898 46.35 -29.89 48.59
N PHE A 899 45.46 -29.32 47.78
CA PHE A 899 44.97 -29.89 46.53
C PHE A 899 45.24 -29.01 45.31
N GLU A 900 45.99 -27.92 45.44
CA GLU A 900 46.28 -27.03 44.31
C GLU A 900 47.58 -27.40 43.58
N ASN A 901 47.70 -26.89 42.35
CA ASN A 901 48.96 -26.84 41.62
C ASN A 901 49.34 -25.38 41.36
N ASP A 902 50.09 -24.81 42.29
CA ASP A 902 50.53 -23.42 42.25
C ASP A 902 52.05 -23.34 42.39
N LEU A 903 52.74 -23.25 41.25
CA LEU A 903 54.19 -23.22 41.21
C LEU A 903 54.79 -21.90 41.74
N TYR A 904 53.99 -20.82 41.74
CA TYR A 904 54.45 -19.45 41.95
C TYR A 904 53.83 -18.76 43.17
N ASP A 905 53.03 -19.48 43.97
CA ASP A 905 52.38 -18.96 45.20
C ASP A 905 51.45 -17.77 44.88
N ARG A 906 50.58 -17.98 43.88
CA ARG A 906 49.60 -17.03 43.31
C ARG A 906 48.15 -17.36 43.65
N VAL A 907 47.87 -18.51 44.25
CA VAL A 907 46.53 -18.92 44.70
C VAL A 907 46.45 -18.82 46.21
N ASN A 908 45.49 -18.06 46.71
CA ASN A 908 45.30 -17.81 48.14
C ASN A 908 43.92 -18.30 48.58
N TRP A 909 43.89 -19.30 49.48
CA TRP A 909 42.65 -19.92 49.96
C TRP A 909 41.95 -19.19 51.12
N GLU A 910 42.55 -18.11 51.63
CA GLU A 910 41.95 -17.20 52.60
C GLU A 910 42.10 -15.78 52.08
N TYR A 911 41.04 -15.22 51.51
CA TYR A 911 40.96 -13.78 51.29
C TYR A 911 40.74 -13.07 52.63
N VAL A 912 41.63 -12.14 52.95
CA VAL A 912 41.48 -11.31 54.14
C VAL A 912 41.18 -9.89 53.66
N PRO A 913 39.93 -9.42 53.75
CA PRO A 913 39.58 -8.09 53.28
C PRO A 913 40.39 -7.03 54.03
N PRO A 914 40.71 -5.89 53.39
CA PRO A 914 41.28 -4.75 54.10
C PRO A 914 40.34 -4.29 55.23
N PHE A 915 40.91 -3.70 56.29
CA PHE A 915 40.13 -3.10 57.35
C PHE A 915 39.45 -1.80 56.88
N THR A 916 38.23 -1.56 57.35
CA THR A 916 37.49 -0.32 57.09
C THR A 916 37.59 0.64 58.27
N PHE A 917 37.15 1.89 58.08
CA PHE A 917 37.14 2.91 59.14
C PHE A 917 35.81 2.98 59.90
N PRO A 918 35.81 3.37 61.20
CA PRO A 918 36.97 3.71 62.02
C PRO A 918 37.69 2.47 62.57
N PHE A 919 39.01 2.55 62.65
CA PHE A 919 39.89 1.53 63.24
C PHE A 919 40.59 2.08 64.48
N LEU A 920 40.75 1.24 65.51
CA LEU A 920 41.49 1.57 66.72
C LEU A 920 42.27 0.35 67.23
N GLU A 921 43.56 0.54 67.49
CA GLU A 921 44.46 -0.39 68.14
C GLU A 921 45.01 0.21 69.44
N THR A 922 44.62 -0.39 70.57
CA THR A 922 45.08 -0.05 71.94
C THR A 922 46.01 -1.13 72.51
N TRP A 923 46.26 -2.21 71.77
CA TRP A 923 47.03 -3.37 72.19
C TRP A 923 46.43 -4.16 73.36
N ASP A 924 45.19 -3.89 73.80
CA ASP A 924 44.53 -4.53 74.95
C ASP A 924 44.47 -6.08 74.86
N SER A 925 44.58 -6.63 73.65
CA SER A 925 44.68 -8.07 73.40
C SER A 925 45.99 -8.70 73.91
N GLY A 926 47.01 -7.88 74.15
CA GLY A 926 48.37 -8.32 74.46
C GLY A 926 49.09 -8.97 73.28
N SER A 927 48.58 -8.86 72.05
CA SER A 927 49.06 -9.59 70.87
C SER A 927 48.98 -8.75 69.59
N PHE A 928 49.98 -8.89 68.71
CA PHE A 928 49.95 -8.32 67.36
C PHE A 928 48.95 -9.03 66.43
N GLU A 929 48.62 -10.30 66.70
CA GLU A 929 47.77 -11.11 65.81
C GLU A 929 46.31 -10.64 65.77
N THR A 930 45.79 -10.03 66.84
CA THR A 930 44.35 -9.72 66.96
C THR A 930 43.84 -8.79 65.87
N ASN A 931 44.63 -7.78 65.49
CA ASN A 931 44.37 -6.91 64.35
C ASN A 931 45.44 -7.09 63.26
N ARG A 932 46.01 -8.30 63.16
CA ARG A 932 46.91 -8.73 62.08
C ARG A 932 48.12 -7.82 61.85
N TRP A 933 48.67 -7.27 62.93
CA TRP A 933 49.94 -6.54 62.86
C TRP A 933 51.09 -7.53 62.65
N THR A 934 52.00 -7.19 61.74
CA THR A 934 53.19 -8.00 61.45
C THR A 934 54.44 -7.24 61.88
N ALA A 935 55.28 -7.86 62.69
CA ALA A 935 56.61 -7.33 63.02
C ALA A 935 57.70 -8.01 62.17
N THR A 936 58.66 -7.24 61.69
CA THR A 936 59.90 -7.79 61.13
C THR A 936 60.98 -7.76 62.21
N GLY A 937 61.47 -8.93 62.63
CA GLY A 937 62.50 -9.08 63.67
C GLY A 937 61.95 -9.20 65.10
N GLU A 938 62.77 -9.70 66.02
CA GLU A 938 62.38 -10.03 67.41
C GLU A 938 62.34 -8.82 68.36
N ASN A 939 62.67 -7.62 67.87
CA ASN A 939 62.78 -6.41 68.67
C ASN A 939 61.43 -5.76 68.96
N TRP A 940 60.42 -5.99 68.13
CA TRP A 940 59.05 -5.52 68.33
C TRP A 940 58.27 -6.54 69.17
N ALA A 941 57.66 -6.08 70.26
CA ALA A 941 56.76 -6.88 71.08
C ALA A 941 55.72 -5.99 71.79
N VAL A 942 54.55 -6.54 72.09
CA VAL A 942 53.57 -5.86 72.96
C VAL A 942 54.10 -5.82 74.40
N ASN A 943 54.19 -4.62 74.97
CA ASN A 943 54.65 -4.38 76.31
C ASN A 943 53.46 -4.09 77.24
N ASN A 944 53.19 -5.05 78.12
CA ASN A 944 52.07 -5.00 79.05
C ASN A 944 52.30 -4.12 80.30
N ASN A 945 53.45 -3.43 80.41
CA ASN A 945 53.81 -2.65 81.60
C ASN A 945 54.15 -1.18 81.28
N ILE A 946 54.09 -0.77 80.02
CA ILE A 946 54.30 0.62 79.60
C ILE A 946 53.31 0.89 78.46
N GLY A 947 52.53 1.96 78.55
CA GLY A 947 51.56 2.44 77.56
C GLY A 947 50.90 3.74 78.02
N ASN A 948 49.96 4.26 77.25
CA ASN A 948 49.23 5.50 77.54
C ASN A 948 47.71 5.35 77.33
N PRO A 949 47.00 4.52 78.12
CA PRO A 949 47.47 3.64 79.21
C PRO A 949 48.05 2.30 78.71
N GLU A 950 48.70 1.52 79.58
CA GLU A 950 49.21 0.17 79.26
C GLU A 950 48.10 -0.72 78.67
N PRO A 951 48.39 -1.54 77.63
CA PRO A 951 49.69 -1.90 77.03
C PRO A 951 50.09 -1.09 75.77
N SER A 952 51.37 -1.14 75.32
CA SER A 952 51.83 -0.51 74.06
C SER A 952 52.72 -1.42 73.21
N ALA A 953 52.84 -1.15 71.89
CA ALA A 953 53.84 -1.80 71.06
C ALA A 953 55.24 -1.21 71.31
N LYS A 954 56.20 -2.05 71.70
CA LYS A 954 57.57 -1.63 72.00
C LYS A 954 58.56 -2.20 71.00
N PHE A 955 59.39 -1.34 70.41
CA PHE A 955 60.69 -1.72 69.84
C PHE A 955 61.76 -1.68 70.93
N SER A 956 62.39 -2.81 71.22
CA SER A 956 63.38 -2.97 72.30
C SER A 956 64.81 -3.01 71.76
N TYR A 957 65.79 -2.63 72.59
CA TYR A 957 67.22 -2.80 72.29
C TYR A 957 67.67 -4.26 72.26
N SER A 958 66.90 -5.18 72.84
CA SER A 958 67.24 -6.59 72.95
C SER A 958 66.31 -7.43 72.06
N PRO A 959 66.84 -8.31 71.20
CA PRO A 959 68.27 -8.54 70.95
C PRO A 959 68.95 -7.31 70.30
N ARG A 960 70.25 -7.09 70.55
CA ARG A 960 70.97 -5.96 69.95
C ARG A 960 71.12 -6.16 68.45
N VAL A 961 70.75 -5.16 67.65
CA VAL A 961 70.84 -5.18 66.18
C VAL A 961 71.59 -3.93 65.72
N PHE A 962 72.50 -4.11 64.76
CA PHE A 962 73.27 -3.04 64.12
C PHE A 962 72.70 -2.72 62.74
N ASP A 963 72.82 -1.46 62.30
CA ASP A 963 72.29 -0.97 61.01
C ASP A 963 70.86 -1.46 60.76
N TYR A 964 70.04 -1.43 61.81
CA TYR A 964 68.73 -2.07 61.81
C TYR A 964 67.73 -1.22 61.04
N ASN A 965 66.74 -1.89 60.47
CA ASN A 965 65.65 -1.28 59.74
C ASN A 965 64.46 -2.24 59.80
N LEU A 966 63.68 -2.15 60.88
CA LEU A 966 62.70 -3.14 61.30
C LEU A 966 61.32 -2.51 61.48
N ASP A 967 60.34 -3.10 60.82
CA ASP A 967 58.96 -2.64 60.74
C ASP A 967 58.04 -3.31 61.76
N LEU A 968 57.08 -2.54 62.25
CA LEU A 968 55.78 -3.02 62.68
C LEU A 968 54.74 -2.47 61.69
N ARG A 969 54.03 -3.35 60.97
CA ARG A 969 53.11 -2.99 59.89
C ARG A 969 51.71 -3.53 60.12
N THR A 970 50.70 -2.81 59.67
CA THR A 970 49.29 -3.24 59.69
C THR A 970 48.96 -4.24 58.58
N HIS A 971 47.77 -4.87 58.65
CA HIS A 971 47.06 -5.33 57.46
C HIS A 971 46.60 -4.13 56.59
N PHE A 972 46.12 -4.38 55.38
CA PHE A 972 45.61 -3.31 54.52
C PHE A 972 44.38 -2.62 55.13
N PHE A 973 44.20 -1.36 54.80
CA PHE A 973 43.00 -0.54 55.02
C PHE A 973 42.42 -0.14 53.68
N ASP A 974 41.10 -0.14 53.59
CA ASP A 974 40.37 0.35 52.44
C ASP A 974 39.93 1.80 52.67
N ALA A 975 40.49 2.71 51.88
CA ALA A 975 40.11 4.12 51.83
C ALA A 975 39.56 4.54 50.45
N THR A 976 39.20 3.58 49.60
CA THR A 976 38.77 3.84 48.21
C THR A 976 37.57 4.78 48.13
N ASP A 977 36.60 4.62 49.03
CA ASP A 977 35.38 5.45 49.06
C ASP A 977 35.48 6.70 49.95
N TYR A 978 36.61 6.96 50.60
CA TYR A 978 36.73 8.02 51.61
C TYR A 978 37.32 9.30 51.05
N GLU A 979 36.74 10.46 51.41
CA GLU A 979 37.26 11.78 51.04
C GLU A 979 38.35 12.24 52.00
N THR A 980 38.18 11.92 53.29
CA THR A 980 39.14 12.26 54.33
C THR A 980 39.59 11.03 55.09
N VAL A 981 40.89 10.97 55.42
CA VAL A 981 41.49 9.93 56.25
C VAL A 981 42.48 10.57 57.24
N ILE A 982 42.22 10.35 58.52
CA ILE A 982 43.02 10.84 59.64
C ILE A 982 43.72 9.67 60.32
N LEU A 983 45.05 9.72 60.40
CA LEU A 983 45.88 8.79 61.17
C LEU A 983 46.31 9.45 62.48
N SER A 984 45.98 8.83 63.62
CA SER A 984 46.48 9.25 64.92
C SER A 984 47.20 8.11 65.65
N TYR A 985 48.19 8.45 66.47
CA TYR A 985 48.90 7.51 67.34
C TYR A 985 49.62 8.24 68.47
N ASP A 986 49.89 7.53 69.55
CA ASP A 986 50.76 7.97 70.64
C ASP A 986 52.15 7.38 70.47
N ILE A 987 53.19 8.20 70.69
CA ILE A 987 54.58 7.78 70.60
C ILE A 987 55.40 8.25 71.82
N LEU A 988 56.29 7.37 72.29
CA LEU A 988 57.30 7.68 73.31
C LEU A 988 58.66 7.12 72.85
N PHE A 989 59.72 7.87 73.10
CA PHE A 989 61.09 7.42 72.87
C PHE A 989 61.92 7.52 74.14
N ASP A 990 62.40 6.37 74.61
CA ASP A 990 63.28 6.27 75.77
C ASP A 990 64.65 5.78 75.30
N GLU A 991 65.69 6.54 75.63
CA GLU A 991 67.08 6.22 75.30
C GLU A 991 67.94 6.01 76.54
N TYR A 992 68.92 5.11 76.43
CA TYR A 992 69.91 4.89 77.47
C TYR A 992 71.03 5.93 77.39
N GLN A 993 71.56 6.20 76.18
CA GLN A 993 72.61 7.19 75.90
C GLN A 993 72.57 7.67 74.44
N SER A 994 72.61 8.97 74.18
CA SER A 994 72.65 9.53 72.82
C SER A 994 74.07 9.42 72.22
N GLN A 995 74.38 8.30 71.54
CA GLN A 995 75.70 8.05 70.91
C GLN A 995 75.60 7.90 69.38
N THR A 996 74.61 7.16 68.92
CA THR A 996 74.29 6.92 67.52
C THR A 996 72.96 7.58 67.19
N VAL A 997 72.70 7.85 65.90
CA VAL A 997 71.41 8.37 65.47
C VAL A 997 70.45 7.20 65.35
N GLU A 998 69.39 7.24 66.15
CA GLU A 998 68.32 6.25 66.19
C GLU A 998 67.02 6.96 65.81
N GLU A 999 66.25 6.35 64.90
CA GLU A 999 65.15 7.00 64.21
C GLU A 999 63.93 6.08 64.10
N LEU A 1000 62.76 6.69 63.95
CA LEU A 1000 61.51 5.99 63.64
C LEU A 1000 60.76 6.72 62.53
N PHE A 1001 60.42 6.01 61.46
CA PHE A 1001 59.53 6.51 60.41
C PHE A 1001 58.12 5.98 60.60
N VAL A 1002 57.14 6.85 60.35
CA VAL A 1002 55.74 6.44 60.14
C VAL A 1002 55.41 6.63 58.68
N ARG A 1003 54.96 5.57 58.01
CA ARG A 1003 54.70 5.56 56.57
C ARG A 1003 53.34 4.98 56.25
N VAL A 1004 52.70 5.50 55.20
CA VAL A 1004 51.62 4.82 54.49
C VAL A 1004 52.22 4.11 53.28
N VAL A 1005 51.85 2.86 53.04
CA VAL A 1005 52.45 1.99 52.01
C VAL A 1005 51.31 1.35 51.19
N PHE A 1006 51.34 1.48 49.86
CA PHE A 1006 50.31 0.97 48.96
C PHE A 1006 50.59 -0.47 48.52
N GLU A 1007 49.64 -1.10 47.85
CA GLU A 1007 49.73 -2.48 47.36
C GLU A 1007 50.93 -2.70 46.42
N ASN A 1008 51.24 -1.71 45.59
CA ASN A 1008 52.39 -1.73 44.68
C ASN A 1008 53.76 -1.58 45.38
N GLY A 1009 53.77 -1.35 46.70
CA GLY A 1009 54.97 -1.15 47.52
C GLY A 1009 55.48 0.29 47.60
N ASP A 1010 54.88 1.24 46.89
CA ASP A 1010 55.17 2.66 47.04
C ASP A 1010 54.76 3.15 48.43
N PHE A 1011 55.38 4.23 48.90
CA PHE A 1011 55.09 4.76 50.23
C PHE A 1011 55.26 6.27 50.35
N TYR A 1012 54.49 6.87 51.25
CA TYR A 1012 54.71 8.23 51.74
C TYR A 1012 55.13 8.20 53.21
N THR A 1013 56.13 8.99 53.57
CA THR A 1013 56.54 9.15 54.98
C THR A 1013 55.69 10.25 55.60
N VAL A 1014 54.82 9.84 56.53
CA VAL A 1014 53.93 10.72 57.30
C VAL A 1014 54.71 11.49 58.36
N ALA A 1015 55.60 10.81 59.08
CA ALA A 1015 56.42 11.42 60.14
C ALA A 1015 57.80 10.77 60.28
N THR A 1016 58.75 11.52 60.84
CA THR A 1016 60.12 11.08 61.17
C THR A 1016 60.48 11.56 62.57
N TYR A 1017 60.96 10.65 63.40
CA TYR A 1017 61.47 10.93 64.74
C TYR A 1017 62.93 10.52 64.83
N ASP A 1018 63.73 11.27 65.60
CA ASP A 1018 65.12 10.96 65.87
C ASP A 1018 65.50 11.26 67.34
N ASN A 1019 66.71 10.86 67.73
CA ASN A 1019 67.24 11.10 69.07
C ASN A 1019 68.18 12.32 69.18
N GLN A 1020 68.23 13.23 68.19
CA GLN A 1020 69.13 14.39 68.24
C GLN A 1020 68.74 15.41 69.33
N GLY A 1021 67.45 15.43 69.70
CA GLY A 1021 66.90 16.22 70.82
C GLY A 1021 66.94 15.49 72.18
N GLY A 1022 67.38 14.23 72.20
CA GLY A 1022 67.28 13.30 73.32
C GLY A 1022 65.91 12.60 73.44
N GLY A 1023 65.79 11.65 74.36
CA GLY A 1023 64.53 10.93 74.64
C GLY A 1023 63.36 11.85 75.02
N PHE A 1024 62.14 11.47 74.65
CA PHE A 1024 60.92 12.25 74.90
C PHE A 1024 59.78 11.37 75.44
N GLY A 1025 58.93 11.96 76.30
CA GLY A 1025 57.77 11.27 76.87
C GLY A 1025 56.60 11.12 75.89
N TRP A 1026 55.51 10.49 76.34
CA TRP A 1026 54.32 10.26 75.51
C TRP A 1026 53.83 11.54 74.83
N THR A 1027 53.72 11.47 73.51
CA THR A 1027 53.25 12.53 72.62
C THR A 1027 52.17 11.94 71.72
N SER A 1028 51.02 12.61 71.66
CA SER A 1028 49.92 12.23 70.77
C SER A 1028 50.04 12.99 69.47
N GLU A 1029 49.98 12.28 68.36
CA GLU A 1029 50.16 12.82 67.02
C GLU A 1029 48.92 12.51 66.18
N THR A 1030 48.53 13.47 65.33
CA THR A 1030 47.38 13.36 64.43
C THR A 1030 47.76 13.97 63.09
N PHE A 1031 47.62 13.19 62.03
CA PHE A 1031 47.94 13.58 60.66
C PHE A 1031 46.71 13.39 59.77
N ASP A 1032 46.40 14.43 59.00
CA ASP A 1032 45.56 14.29 57.81
C ASP A 1032 46.40 13.66 56.70
N VAL A 1033 46.05 12.43 56.34
CA VAL A 1033 46.73 11.65 55.30
C VAL A 1033 45.90 11.53 54.01
N SER A 1034 44.76 12.22 53.94
CA SER A 1034 43.78 12.11 52.84
C SER A 1034 44.43 12.30 51.47
N GLY A 1035 45.28 13.31 51.31
CA GLY A 1035 45.97 13.59 50.04
C GLY A 1035 46.96 12.51 49.57
N TYR A 1036 47.20 11.48 50.39
CA TYR A 1036 48.02 10.32 50.01
C TYR A 1036 47.19 9.06 49.83
N VAL A 1037 46.12 8.86 50.62
CA VAL A 1037 45.45 7.55 50.74
C VAL A 1037 43.96 7.55 50.44
N ALA A 1038 43.31 8.71 50.33
CA ALA A 1038 41.91 8.78 49.89
C ALA A 1038 41.82 8.23 48.45
N GLY A 1039 40.91 7.29 48.21
CA GLY A 1039 40.81 6.59 46.93
C GLY A 1039 41.69 5.34 46.80
N GLU A 1040 42.45 4.95 47.83
CA GLU A 1040 43.48 3.91 47.74
C GLU A 1040 43.37 2.84 48.84
N ILE A 1041 43.91 1.64 48.59
CA ILE A 1041 44.15 0.60 49.60
C ILE A 1041 45.59 0.72 50.11
N PHE A 1042 45.79 0.77 51.43
CA PHE A 1042 47.12 1.04 52.01
C PHE A 1042 47.38 0.39 53.39
N LYS A 1043 48.64 0.37 53.82
CA LYS A 1043 49.11 -0.08 55.15
C LYS A 1043 49.77 1.06 55.90
N VAL A 1044 49.78 1.00 57.23
CA VAL A 1044 50.60 1.86 58.08
C VAL A 1044 51.82 1.10 58.60
N PHE A 1045 53.01 1.68 58.46
CA PHE A 1045 54.30 1.12 58.89
C PHE A 1045 54.92 2.03 59.96
N PHE A 1046 55.27 1.46 61.11
CA PHE A 1046 56.16 2.03 62.10
C PHE A 1046 57.54 1.37 61.97
N ARG A 1047 58.49 2.08 61.36
CA ARG A 1047 59.81 1.56 61.01
C ARG A 1047 60.85 2.12 61.96
N ALA A 1048 61.36 1.30 62.87
CA ALA A 1048 62.52 1.66 63.68
C ALA A 1048 63.80 1.40 62.88
N HIS A 1049 64.69 2.39 62.79
CA HIS A 1049 65.98 2.22 62.15
C HIS A 1049 67.09 3.01 62.83
N GLY A 1050 68.34 2.59 62.63
CA GLY A 1050 69.49 3.26 63.24
C GLY A 1050 70.72 2.38 63.28
N GLN A 1051 71.83 2.93 63.79
CA GLN A 1051 73.13 2.27 63.69
C GLN A 1051 73.31 1.16 64.74
N ASP A 1052 72.76 1.33 65.94
CA ASP A 1052 73.00 0.38 67.04
C ASP A 1052 71.91 0.46 68.10
N SER A 1053 71.02 -0.54 68.09
CA SER A 1053 69.87 -0.59 69.00
C SER A 1053 70.27 -0.67 70.47
N TRP A 1054 71.54 -0.88 70.82
CA TRP A 1054 71.99 -0.93 72.22
C TRP A 1054 71.76 0.38 73.00
N TYR A 1055 71.71 1.51 72.30
CA TYR A 1055 71.69 2.83 72.92
C TYR A 1055 70.29 3.34 73.26
N LEU A 1056 69.24 2.63 72.84
CA LEU A 1056 67.85 2.92 73.19
C LEU A 1056 67.34 2.01 74.33
N ASN A 1057 66.34 2.46 75.08
CA ASN A 1057 65.54 1.60 75.95
C ASN A 1057 64.28 1.11 75.20
N GLY A 1058 63.74 1.95 74.30
CA GLY A 1058 62.78 1.54 73.30
C GLY A 1058 62.02 2.69 72.63
N TRP A 1059 61.47 2.40 71.45
CA TRP A 1059 60.34 3.15 70.88
C TRP A 1059 59.04 2.50 71.32
N TYR A 1060 58.06 3.30 71.69
CA TYR A 1060 56.75 2.81 72.14
C TYR A 1060 55.67 3.50 71.32
N ILE A 1061 54.77 2.71 70.74
CA ILE A 1061 53.66 3.15 69.90
C ILE A 1061 52.36 2.64 70.52
N ASP A 1062 51.37 3.51 70.68
CA ASP A 1062 50.11 3.19 71.35
C ASP A 1062 48.94 3.94 70.70
N ASN A 1063 47.71 3.52 70.99
CA ASN A 1063 46.47 4.18 70.55
C ASN A 1063 46.43 4.52 69.04
N ILE A 1064 46.85 3.60 68.17
CA ILE A 1064 46.83 3.83 66.72
C ILE A 1064 45.37 3.84 66.27
N SER A 1065 44.93 4.93 65.65
CA SER A 1065 43.59 5.03 65.09
C SER A 1065 43.63 5.57 63.67
N LEU A 1066 42.74 5.01 62.85
CA LEU A 1066 42.39 5.57 61.56
C LEU A 1066 40.90 5.85 61.54
N SER A 1067 40.55 7.06 61.15
CA SER A 1067 39.16 7.47 60.93
C SER A 1067 39.06 8.16 59.60
N GLY A 1068 37.98 7.94 58.88
CA GLY A 1068 37.69 8.68 57.66
C GLY A 1068 36.25 9.14 57.59
N GLU A 1069 36.02 10.21 56.84
CA GLU A 1069 34.67 10.65 56.45
C GLU A 1069 34.49 10.34 54.95
N LEU A 1070 33.37 9.69 54.63
CA LEU A 1070 32.92 9.52 53.25
C LEU A 1070 32.60 10.90 52.66
N PRO A 1071 32.73 11.08 51.34
CA PRO A 1071 32.23 12.27 50.67
C PRO A 1071 30.77 12.52 51.07
N ALA A 1072 30.41 13.78 51.34
CA ALA A 1072 29.00 14.10 51.55
C ALA A 1072 28.22 13.72 50.27
N PRO A 1073 27.10 12.97 50.36
CA PRO A 1073 26.32 12.65 49.18
C PRO A 1073 25.79 13.94 48.54
N GLY A 1074 25.66 13.91 47.22
CA GLY A 1074 25.05 14.98 46.44
C GLY A 1074 23.61 14.64 46.06
N ASP A 1075 22.95 15.60 45.44
CA ASP A 1075 21.62 15.42 44.85
C ASP A 1075 21.72 15.58 43.33
N LEU A 1076 20.77 15.05 42.58
CA LEU A 1076 20.59 15.32 41.16
C LEU A 1076 19.17 15.85 40.96
N SER A 1077 19.04 16.99 40.27
CA SER A 1077 17.72 17.53 39.97
C SER A 1077 17.65 18.10 38.57
N GLY A 1078 16.44 18.20 38.05
CA GLY A 1078 16.18 18.92 36.84
C GLY A 1078 14.75 18.71 36.39
N LYS A 1079 14.49 18.85 35.09
CA LYS A 1079 13.15 18.78 34.54
C LYS A 1079 13.08 17.86 33.34
N VAL A 1080 11.93 17.25 33.14
CA VAL A 1080 11.64 16.45 31.94
C VAL A 1080 10.64 17.21 31.09
N TYR A 1081 10.95 17.31 29.81
CA TYR A 1081 10.19 18.02 28.81
C TYR A 1081 9.77 17.07 27.69
N ASP A 1082 8.65 17.37 27.06
CA ASP A 1082 8.40 16.96 25.68
C ASP A 1082 9.40 17.70 24.77
N GLU A 1083 10.13 16.96 23.95
CA GLU A 1083 11.17 17.49 23.05
C GLU A 1083 10.61 18.44 21.98
N THR A 1084 9.38 18.21 21.54
CA THR A 1084 8.72 18.96 20.47
C THR A 1084 7.97 20.18 21.03
N THR A 1085 7.12 19.99 22.04
CA THR A 1085 6.27 21.06 22.57
C THR A 1085 6.97 21.91 23.63
N ASN A 1086 8.07 21.40 24.21
CA ASN A 1086 8.78 22.01 25.33
C ASN A 1086 7.90 22.16 26.59
N GLU A 1087 6.80 21.41 26.66
CA GLU A 1087 5.93 21.31 27.83
C GLU A 1087 6.56 20.40 28.91
N LEU A 1088 6.17 20.61 30.16
CA LEU A 1088 6.71 19.87 31.30
C LEU A 1088 5.96 18.55 31.49
N LEU A 1089 6.69 17.44 31.46
CA LEU A 1089 6.13 16.11 31.69
C LEU A 1089 6.01 15.85 33.19
N VAL A 1090 4.78 15.63 33.66
CA VAL A 1090 4.45 15.33 35.06
C VAL A 1090 4.24 13.83 35.18
N GLY A 1091 5.03 13.16 36.02
CA GLY A 1091 4.98 11.69 36.17
C GLY A 1091 6.07 10.93 35.42
N ALA A 1092 6.94 11.61 34.66
CA ALA A 1092 8.13 11.00 34.06
C ALA A 1092 9.05 10.40 35.12
N PHE A 1093 9.47 9.16 34.88
CA PHE A 1093 10.38 8.40 35.72
C PHE A 1093 11.83 8.69 35.30
N VAL A 1094 12.69 9.01 36.26
CA VAL A 1094 14.12 9.29 36.03
C VAL A 1094 14.92 8.37 36.93
N GLN A 1095 15.86 7.63 36.35
CA GLN A 1095 16.70 6.65 37.04
C GLN A 1095 18.17 6.83 36.68
N ILE A 1096 19.03 6.67 37.68
CA ILE A 1096 20.47 6.52 37.47
C ILE A 1096 20.75 5.06 37.14
N GLU A 1097 21.29 4.80 35.94
CA GLU A 1097 21.50 3.44 35.43
C GLU A 1097 22.42 2.63 36.33
N GLY A 1098 22.12 1.32 36.49
CA GLY A 1098 22.86 0.44 37.40
C GLY A 1098 22.60 0.67 38.90
N THR A 1099 21.72 1.59 39.29
CA THR A 1099 21.42 1.87 40.71
C THR A 1099 19.91 1.88 41.01
N ALA A 1100 19.57 1.90 42.31
CA ALA A 1100 18.20 2.08 42.79
C ALA A 1100 17.78 3.56 42.88
N PHE A 1101 18.69 4.51 42.66
CA PHE A 1101 18.42 5.94 42.77
C PHE A 1101 17.51 6.40 41.62
N SER A 1102 16.30 6.85 41.98
CA SER A 1102 15.29 7.26 41.02
C SER A 1102 14.36 8.31 41.61
N ALA A 1103 13.68 9.05 40.73
CA ALA A 1103 12.64 9.99 41.10
C ALA A 1103 11.58 10.08 40.00
N THR A 1104 10.38 10.48 40.41
CA THR A 1104 9.31 10.85 39.47
C THR A 1104 9.16 12.36 39.45
N THR A 1105 8.97 12.94 38.27
CA THR A 1105 8.72 14.37 38.13
C THR A 1105 7.41 14.80 38.79
N ASN A 1106 7.44 15.91 39.52
CA ASN A 1106 6.27 16.49 40.18
C ASN A 1106 5.41 17.35 39.22
N SER A 1107 4.38 18.02 39.74
CA SER A 1107 3.46 18.87 38.96
C SER A 1107 4.08 20.10 38.27
N LEU A 1108 5.38 20.35 38.49
CA LEU A 1108 6.17 21.37 37.80
C LEU A 1108 7.20 20.74 36.85
N GLY A 1109 7.03 19.46 36.49
CA GLY A 1109 7.94 18.65 35.68
C GLY A 1109 9.33 18.45 36.29
N LYS A 1110 9.49 18.76 37.59
CA LYS A 1110 10.79 18.73 38.27
C LYS A 1110 10.99 17.41 39.00
N TYR A 1111 12.16 16.80 38.84
CA TYR A 1111 12.61 15.68 39.64
C TYR A 1111 13.75 16.09 40.59
N LEU A 1112 13.91 15.36 41.68
CA LEU A 1112 15.02 15.46 42.64
C LEU A 1112 15.32 14.04 43.12
N ILE A 1113 16.54 13.59 42.89
CA ILE A 1113 17.10 12.35 43.40
C ILE A 1113 18.11 12.77 44.47
N GLU A 1114 17.92 12.34 45.72
CA GLU A 1114 18.71 12.75 46.88
C GLU A 1114 19.68 11.64 47.30
N ASP A 1115 20.68 12.01 48.10
CA ASP A 1115 21.61 11.08 48.76
C ASP A 1115 22.45 10.20 47.80
N ILE A 1116 22.83 10.76 46.65
CA ILE A 1116 23.63 10.07 45.61
C ILE A 1116 25.12 10.18 45.97
N PRO A 1117 25.88 9.09 45.98
CA PRO A 1117 27.34 9.16 46.08
C PRO A 1117 27.93 10.08 45.00
N PRO A 1118 28.98 10.86 45.28
CA PRO A 1118 29.58 11.70 44.26
C PRO A 1118 30.22 10.87 43.14
N GLY A 1119 29.99 11.25 41.90
CA GLY A 1119 30.43 10.48 40.73
C GLY A 1119 29.84 10.98 39.43
N ASN A 1120 30.24 10.35 38.32
CA ASN A 1120 29.63 10.55 37.01
C ASN A 1120 28.70 9.39 36.72
N TYR A 1121 27.48 9.70 36.29
CA TYR A 1121 26.42 8.72 36.11
C TYR A 1121 25.74 8.86 34.76
N ASP A 1122 25.36 7.73 34.18
CA ASP A 1122 24.42 7.71 33.07
C ASP A 1122 23.00 7.72 33.66
N VAL A 1123 22.18 8.65 33.17
CA VAL A 1123 20.86 8.92 33.76
C VAL A 1123 19.83 8.88 32.66
N THR A 1124 18.80 8.07 32.85
CA THR A 1124 17.76 7.83 31.85
C THR A 1124 16.42 8.33 32.37
N ALA A 1125 15.71 9.08 31.52
CA ALA A 1125 14.33 9.47 31.76
C ALA A 1125 13.39 8.74 30.80
N SER A 1126 12.26 8.27 31.32
CA SER A 1126 11.20 7.60 30.57
C SER A 1126 9.82 8.11 31.00
N PHE A 1127 8.88 8.07 30.07
CA PHE A 1127 7.48 8.42 30.31
C PHE A 1127 6.62 7.71 29.27
N ASP A 1128 5.48 7.15 29.67
CA ASP A 1128 4.58 6.46 28.75
C ASP A 1128 4.17 7.38 27.59
N GLY A 1129 4.24 6.88 26.36
CA GLY A 1129 4.03 7.66 25.14
C GLY A 1129 5.24 8.45 24.63
N TYR A 1130 6.42 8.26 25.23
CA TYR A 1130 7.67 8.94 24.84
C TYR A 1130 8.83 7.95 24.72
N GLY A 1131 9.78 8.23 23.82
CA GLY A 1131 11.02 7.50 23.72
C GLY A 1131 11.91 7.81 24.92
N PRO A 1132 12.54 6.81 25.56
CA PRO A 1132 13.45 7.07 26.66
C PRO A 1132 14.68 7.84 26.17
N LYS A 1133 15.30 8.63 27.06
CA LYS A 1133 16.52 9.37 26.74
C LYS A 1133 17.54 9.28 27.86
N THR A 1134 18.77 8.97 27.49
CA THR A 1134 19.92 8.87 28.39
C THR A 1134 20.83 10.07 28.20
N ASN A 1135 21.19 10.73 29.31
CA ASN A 1135 22.29 11.68 29.36
C ASN A 1135 23.48 10.97 30.00
N PHE A 1136 24.60 10.93 29.28
CA PHE A 1136 25.82 10.25 29.73
C PHE A 1136 26.72 11.17 30.55
N GLU A 1137 27.51 10.59 31.46
CA GLU A 1137 28.52 11.28 32.29
C GLU A 1137 27.97 12.48 33.11
N VAL A 1138 26.76 12.36 33.67
CA VAL A 1138 26.17 13.39 34.53
C VAL A 1138 26.89 13.45 35.87
N GLU A 1139 27.57 14.56 36.12
CA GLU A 1139 28.35 14.77 37.34
C GLU A 1139 27.47 15.11 38.56
N VAL A 1140 27.64 14.35 39.64
CA VAL A 1140 27.12 14.65 40.98
C VAL A 1140 28.29 15.00 41.89
N HIS A 1141 28.34 16.24 42.35
CA HIS A 1141 29.40 16.71 43.25
C HIS A 1141 29.08 16.39 44.72
N SER A 1142 30.13 16.20 45.53
CA SER A 1142 29.99 16.02 46.98
C SER A 1142 29.26 17.19 47.65
N GLY A 1143 28.21 16.87 48.41
CA GLY A 1143 27.37 17.84 49.14
C GLY A 1143 26.64 18.86 48.25
N GLY A 1144 26.67 18.68 46.92
CA GLY A 1144 26.12 19.59 45.93
C GLY A 1144 24.94 18.99 45.19
N THR A 1145 24.18 19.83 44.47
CA THR A 1145 23.09 19.36 43.61
C THR A 1145 23.49 19.49 42.13
N GLY A 1146 23.76 18.35 41.48
CA GLY A 1146 23.92 18.25 40.02
C GLY A 1146 22.64 18.66 39.28
N GLN A 1147 22.78 19.06 38.02
CA GLN A 1147 21.65 19.45 37.16
C GLN A 1147 21.66 18.64 35.86
N SER A 1148 20.58 17.91 35.58
CA SER A 1148 20.37 17.25 34.28
C SER A 1148 18.90 17.36 33.90
N SER A 1149 18.62 17.73 32.65
CA SER A 1149 17.23 17.86 32.17
C SER A 1149 17.08 17.09 30.88
N PHE A 1150 15.89 16.54 30.67
CA PHE A 1150 15.60 15.61 29.58
C PHE A 1150 14.55 16.21 28.66
N TYR A 1151 14.71 15.95 27.37
CA TYR A 1151 13.76 16.28 26.32
C TYR A 1151 13.42 14.97 25.65
N LEU A 1152 12.30 14.37 26.03
CA LEU A 1152 11.88 13.08 25.51
C LEU A 1152 11.16 13.29 24.18
N PRO A 1153 11.55 12.61 23.10
CA PRO A 1153 10.77 12.59 21.88
C PRO A 1153 9.43 11.92 22.19
N ALA A 1154 8.31 12.61 21.95
CA ALA A 1154 7.02 11.94 21.95
C ALA A 1154 7.11 10.80 20.93
N ILE A 1155 6.73 9.58 21.33
CA ILE A 1155 6.45 8.55 20.35
C ILE A 1155 5.15 9.00 19.71
N PRO A 1156 5.15 9.40 18.42
CA PRO A 1156 3.90 9.74 17.78
C PRO A 1156 2.96 8.54 17.95
N PRO A 1157 1.71 8.74 18.39
CA PRO A 1157 0.77 7.64 18.38
C PRO A 1157 0.72 7.16 16.93
N SER A 1158 0.91 5.87 16.68
CA SER A 1158 0.83 5.34 15.32
C SER A 1158 -0.64 5.34 14.90
N TYR A 1159 -1.14 6.50 14.48
CA TYR A 1159 -2.46 6.63 13.92
C TYR A 1159 -2.41 6.15 12.48
N CYS A 1160 -2.78 4.88 12.29
CA CYS A 1160 -2.74 4.19 11.01
C CYS A 1160 -1.31 4.03 10.47
N THR A 1161 -1.06 2.87 9.87
CA THR A 1161 0.24 2.53 9.30
C THR A 1161 0.70 3.59 8.28
N GLU A 1162 1.93 4.07 8.41
CA GLU A 1162 2.67 4.83 7.37
C GLU A 1162 2.90 3.91 6.15
N ALA A 1163 1.82 3.48 5.48
CA ALA A 1163 1.84 2.64 4.27
C ALA A 1163 0.45 2.43 3.64
N LEU A 1164 -0.65 2.86 4.29
CA LEU A 1164 -2.01 2.53 3.82
C LEU A 1164 -2.34 3.07 2.42
N TYR A 1165 -1.70 4.17 2.00
CA TYR A 1165 -1.76 4.70 0.64
C TYR A 1165 -0.38 5.23 0.24
N THR A 1166 0.31 4.53 -0.68
CA THR A 1166 1.59 4.98 -1.27
C THR A 1166 1.40 5.66 -2.63
N ALA A 1167 0.17 5.71 -3.13
CA ALA A 1167 -0.23 6.40 -4.35
C ALA A 1167 -1.65 6.97 -4.20
N GLY A 1168 -1.83 8.20 -4.68
CA GLY A 1168 -3.08 8.95 -4.60
C GLY A 1168 -2.78 10.42 -4.51
N CYS A 1169 -3.61 11.23 -5.16
CA CYS A 1169 -3.51 12.69 -5.20
C CYS A 1169 -2.72 13.32 -6.37
N ASP A 1170 -2.60 12.60 -7.50
CA ASP A 1170 -1.92 13.09 -8.71
C ASP A 1170 -2.75 14.08 -9.55
N GLU A 1171 -4.07 14.23 -9.26
CA GLU A 1171 -4.98 15.10 -10.01
C GLU A 1171 -5.81 16.08 -9.15
N GLY A 1172 -5.49 16.25 -7.86
CA GLY A 1172 -6.20 17.17 -6.96
C GLY A 1172 -7.44 16.58 -6.28
N ASP A 1173 -7.50 15.25 -6.20
CA ASP A 1173 -8.50 14.39 -5.57
C ASP A 1173 -8.35 14.24 -4.04
N GLY A 1174 -7.49 15.06 -3.40
CA GLY A 1174 -7.36 15.16 -1.95
C GLY A 1174 -8.45 16.00 -1.26
N LEU A 1175 -8.46 15.95 0.08
CA LEU A 1175 -9.24 16.88 0.92
C LEU A 1175 -8.51 18.22 0.98
N ASP A 1176 -9.19 19.30 0.55
CA ASP A 1176 -8.61 20.64 0.55
C ASP A 1176 -8.87 21.38 1.86
N ASP A 1177 -10.12 21.35 2.32
CA ASP A 1177 -10.54 21.97 3.58
C ASP A 1177 -11.13 20.93 4.54
N PHE A 1178 -10.76 21.00 5.82
CA PHE A 1178 -11.41 20.31 6.93
C PHE A 1178 -11.63 21.28 8.09
N ILE A 1179 -12.89 21.49 8.48
CA ILE A 1179 -13.27 22.40 9.55
C ILE A 1179 -14.18 21.67 10.55
N LEU A 1180 -13.72 21.59 11.79
CA LEU A 1180 -14.50 21.06 12.91
C LEU A 1180 -14.24 21.93 14.15
N VAL A 1181 -15.21 22.77 14.50
CA VAL A 1181 -15.10 23.75 15.60
C VAL A 1181 -13.93 24.72 15.37
N ASP A 1182 -12.82 24.58 16.09
CA ASP A 1182 -11.60 25.38 15.99
C ASP A 1182 -10.47 24.67 15.22
N ILE A 1183 -10.64 23.39 14.85
CA ILE A 1183 -9.83 22.79 13.79
C ILE A 1183 -10.22 23.48 12.48
N GLN A 1184 -9.24 24.15 11.86
CA GLN A 1184 -9.34 24.73 10.53
C GLN A 1184 -8.11 24.36 9.72
N ASN A 1185 -8.22 23.30 8.95
CA ASN A 1185 -7.22 22.93 7.95
C ASN A 1185 -7.74 23.43 6.59
N LEU A 1186 -7.28 24.59 6.11
CA LEU A 1186 -7.79 25.22 4.90
C LEU A 1186 -6.74 25.23 3.80
N GLY A 1187 -7.12 24.88 2.57
CA GLY A 1187 -6.26 24.87 1.39
C GLY A 1187 -5.08 23.91 1.54
N SER A 1188 -5.25 22.85 2.33
CA SER A 1188 -4.22 21.83 2.56
C SER A 1188 -3.95 21.00 1.30
N GLY A 1189 -4.94 20.95 0.41
CA GLY A 1189 -4.89 20.30 -0.87
C GLY A 1189 -4.35 18.89 -0.78
N CYS A 1190 -3.35 18.64 -1.62
CA CYS A 1190 -2.76 17.33 -1.78
C CYS A 1190 -1.52 17.16 -0.90
N SER A 1191 -1.59 16.29 0.11
CA SER A 1191 -0.43 16.02 0.95
C SER A 1191 0.54 15.05 0.24
N PRO A 1192 1.88 15.25 0.34
CA PRO A 1192 2.86 14.43 -0.37
C PRO A 1192 2.72 12.94 -0.04
N GLY A 1193 2.52 12.10 -1.06
CA GLY A 1193 2.32 10.66 -0.89
C GLY A 1193 0.88 10.25 -0.55
N GLY A 1194 -0.11 11.14 -0.70
CA GLY A 1194 -1.52 10.85 -0.42
C GLY A 1194 -1.89 10.89 1.06
N TYR A 1195 -0.91 11.16 1.94
CA TYR A 1195 -1.07 11.26 3.39
C TYR A 1195 -0.64 12.64 3.90
N GLY A 1196 -1.48 13.25 4.72
CA GLY A 1196 -1.20 14.52 5.40
C GLY A 1196 -1.41 14.39 6.88
N ASP A 1197 -0.33 14.50 7.66
CA ASP A 1197 -0.41 14.52 9.12
C ASP A 1197 -0.81 15.92 9.60
N PHE A 1198 -2.01 15.99 10.19
CA PHE A 1198 -2.53 17.19 10.84
C PHE A 1198 -2.90 16.93 12.31
N THR A 1199 -2.28 15.94 12.96
CA THR A 1199 -2.51 15.57 14.37
C THR A 1199 -2.24 16.71 15.35
N PHE A 1200 -1.48 17.73 14.93
CA PHE A 1200 -1.29 18.97 15.69
C PHE A 1200 -2.55 19.85 15.78
N LEU A 1201 -3.57 19.61 14.94
CA LEU A 1201 -4.85 20.32 15.00
C LEU A 1201 -5.82 19.55 15.90
N THR A 1202 -6.15 20.14 17.05
CA THR A 1202 -7.04 19.53 18.04
C THR A 1202 -8.24 20.43 18.34
N THR A 1203 -9.35 19.81 18.76
CA THR A 1203 -10.55 20.50 19.26
C THR A 1203 -11.21 19.70 20.38
N ASP A 1204 -11.87 20.39 21.30
CA ASP A 1204 -12.64 19.77 22.38
C ASP A 1204 -14.13 19.62 22.00
N LEU A 1205 -14.59 18.38 21.88
CA LEU A 1205 -16.00 18.06 21.62
C LEU A 1205 -16.69 17.53 22.89
N ALA A 1206 -17.81 18.14 23.27
CA ALA A 1206 -18.63 17.67 24.38
C ALA A 1206 -19.67 16.65 23.88
N LYS A 1207 -19.67 15.46 24.49
CA LYS A 1207 -20.65 14.40 24.21
C LYS A 1207 -22.09 14.92 24.36
N GLY A 1208 -22.92 14.70 23.33
CA GLY A 1208 -24.33 15.08 23.31
C GLY A 1208 -24.66 16.44 22.69
N TYR A 1209 -23.67 17.15 22.15
CA TYR A 1209 -23.85 18.38 21.38
C TYR A 1209 -23.64 18.12 19.88
N MET A 1210 -24.33 18.89 19.03
CA MET A 1210 -24.12 18.83 17.57
C MET A 1210 -23.07 19.85 17.17
N TYR A 1211 -22.08 19.39 16.41
CA TYR A 1211 -21.01 20.20 15.85
C TYR A 1211 -21.07 20.13 14.33
N PRO A 1212 -21.02 21.27 13.60
CA PRO A 1212 -20.91 21.25 12.15
C PRO A 1212 -19.51 20.80 11.74
N LEU A 1213 -19.45 19.84 10.82
CA LEU A 1213 -18.23 19.42 10.13
C LEU A 1213 -18.36 19.90 8.68
N GLU A 1214 -17.41 20.72 8.24
CA GLU A 1214 -17.32 21.17 6.85
C GLU A 1214 -16.07 20.56 6.21
N ILE A 1215 -16.24 19.93 5.05
CA ILE A 1215 -15.16 19.29 4.30
C ILE A 1215 -15.28 19.74 2.84
N MET A 1216 -14.17 20.16 2.23
CA MET A 1216 -14.09 20.50 0.81
C MET A 1216 -13.06 19.61 0.12
N SER A 1217 -13.40 19.10 -1.05
CA SER A 1217 -12.43 18.59 -2.03
C SER A 1217 -12.52 19.46 -3.29
N ASN A 1218 -11.39 19.66 -3.96
CA ASN A 1218 -11.29 20.44 -5.19
C ASN A 1218 -11.69 19.65 -6.46
N TYR A 1219 -12.14 18.40 -6.31
CA TYR A 1219 -12.52 17.51 -7.41
C TYR A 1219 -13.99 17.06 -7.32
N GLN A 1220 -14.62 16.79 -8.48
CA GLN A 1220 -16.02 16.35 -8.52
C GLN A 1220 -16.15 14.84 -8.23
N ASN A 1221 -17.28 14.41 -7.64
CA ASN A 1221 -17.65 13.01 -7.35
C ASN A 1221 -16.78 12.27 -6.30
N GLN A 1222 -16.26 13.00 -5.30
CA GLN A 1222 -15.54 12.42 -4.17
C GLN A 1222 -16.50 12.04 -3.03
N PHE A 1223 -16.19 10.95 -2.32
CA PHE A 1223 -16.92 10.49 -1.14
C PHE A 1223 -16.02 10.60 0.09
N VAL A 1224 -16.58 10.99 1.22
CA VAL A 1224 -15.85 11.10 2.48
C VAL A 1224 -16.51 10.25 3.55
N SER A 1225 -15.69 9.51 4.28
CA SER A 1225 -16.07 8.80 5.50
C SER A 1225 -15.27 9.38 6.66
N VAL A 1226 -15.89 9.49 7.82
CA VAL A 1226 -15.29 10.06 9.03
C VAL A 1226 -15.50 9.08 10.16
N TRP A 1227 -14.41 8.66 10.79
CA TRP A 1227 -14.42 7.79 11.95
C TRP A 1227 -13.98 8.58 13.18
N ILE A 1228 -14.54 8.25 14.33
CA ILE A 1228 -14.13 8.79 15.63
C ILE A 1228 -13.83 7.59 16.50
N ASP A 1229 -12.56 7.40 16.83
CA ASP A 1229 -12.15 6.48 17.87
C ASP A 1229 -12.56 7.07 19.23
N PHE A 1230 -13.50 6.42 19.92
CA PHE A 1230 -13.99 6.85 21.23
C PHE A 1230 -13.29 6.17 22.42
N ASN A 1231 -12.57 5.07 22.18
CA ASN A 1231 -11.94 4.27 23.24
C ASN A 1231 -10.40 4.39 23.24
N ASP A 1232 -9.83 5.14 22.29
CA ASP A 1232 -8.41 5.47 22.18
C ASP A 1232 -7.54 4.20 22.10
N ASN A 1233 -8.10 3.16 21.47
CA ASN A 1233 -7.42 1.88 21.29
C ASN A 1233 -6.72 1.77 19.94
N LEU A 1234 -6.83 2.79 19.08
CA LEU A 1234 -6.17 2.88 17.78
C LEU A 1234 -6.64 1.80 16.78
N GLU A 1235 -7.74 1.11 17.06
CA GLU A 1235 -8.37 0.15 16.16
C GLU A 1235 -9.63 0.75 15.51
N PHE A 1236 -9.77 0.52 14.20
CA PHE A 1236 -11.00 0.87 13.49
C PHE A 1236 -12.10 -0.15 13.81
N GLU A 1237 -12.85 0.10 14.88
CA GLU A 1237 -14.03 -0.68 15.22
C GLU A 1237 -15.29 -0.04 14.57
N GLU A 1238 -16.09 -0.84 13.86
CA GLU A 1238 -17.43 -0.40 13.46
C GLU A 1238 -18.31 -0.23 14.70
N GLY A 1239 -18.65 1.03 15.03
CA GLY A 1239 -19.57 1.40 16.12
C GLY A 1239 -21.05 1.29 15.77
#